data_AF-A0A4U0XV60-F1
#
_entry.id   AF-A0A4U0XV60-F1
#
_cell.length_a   1.000
_cell.length_b   1.000
_cell.length_c   1.000
_cell.angle_alpha   90.00
_cell.angle_beta   90.00
_cell.angle_gamma   90.00
#
_symmetry.space_group_name_H-M   'P 1'
#
loop_
_entity.id
_entity.type
_entity.pdbx_description
1 polymer ?
#
loop_
_entity_poly.entity_id
_entity_poly.type
_entity_poly.pdbx_seq_one_letter_code
_entity_poly.pdbx_strand_id
1 'polypeptide(L)'
;MPFRILIVGGGIAGLTAAIALRAPGRQITILEQSRLLTEIGATISLQPNASRILEREWGMGGELKNAVGIVDHGFRIYNSDGQLVNTVPLLSKTEYGGDRVMYHRQDLHNALRLAATAADRVGPPATVRTASRVVSCDCDAGFVVLESGEQVHADLIVGADGIHSVLRDHVVHEKINTVPTGLSAYRFMVPTSTLEHDAAEFCRRIKPREPFTSMVVAHSCRLIMGPARGCDVYSVVGLVPDERMNEDPEKNQSWVSPGDLDQMLETYKDFPEWVKACFRLAKDVGLWQLRDIDPLTTWTRGRVILIGDAAHAMLPTQGQGASQTVEDAEALGAFFDDVQDTPSGALIQQKLQSVFECRYTRASLIHRYSRDAARPGTENGSKEVKMKPDEFMDFNCSYKGAKEWHRRQQARGIGTNAHSVALSAHAPSIVETFYSVTRQHTTSTPRRAHRKMTALHNEQLRLVTHKNVSCHTESLSQIGARSEDAAPGHHSGATVGGDGSTLSISQPLACEMDAAVAGLASGDPSGAQNVPNMPSWDPLMGSTTFDDYDGAQVPSFFEQIMVPGPDFIGADSTQFPPIINNLFPDQDWLGEVDIFSTDFGPIVGESMVPPHWPPSDEQSPFDSTRVDVPEASSLTRVEHARRRHAIFKQSPWLWFPESKQHAFSEHHDIRLDETNLHSAASPLEPYAETLSIPDKMSMQTRDRVFQLILRTAKSQISIPSFPSAECLELLMKIGIAKRLETDAWIHQSTFCSEQARSELLTALVAAGCVCFGVKSVSRTGLVLLEIVRRALHNAVEDDNSAIRQLQYLQASMIWLDVCAFCGFKRKMEIAEGNLQPLITALRRFGKFDRVAYGFTKPSTADSDEVLEKKWHDWVELQSYSRLVYHILEHDTLMTMTKHRNPLLSYAELSLPLPASRDMWLAPSANAWRIAYLSKPDDPHQHRLSLRSLLADGSMIHCLPPGVDSRAAINAHLYGIAAQLWEYHQQALLHRSTTSAVDASASLWLQSRHQSLHQDLQALSTTIPDTSPLARLLHEFLLVSLHVSIDGVVRFAGSCGEEEAHVAYQSMQPWSQTKRARIAVWHAAQVVRWARAVRPYQLRGCDAFITYHAVMVLWAFGMMQRDATRRTARSSPAPGAAQQAECNTQVEKPLVFLDSPKCPKAESFIHMDYGRPCLQLRASSRSTPTICDLRNPQSMMNVGIDALEGNCPNEQRQGMPQMVRSLCDLMSELGCLR
;
A
#
# COMPACT_ATOMS: atom_id res chain seq x y z
N MET A 1 -0.53 -52.64 -5.80
CA MET A 1 0.73 -52.08 -6.34
C MET A 1 1.54 -51.53 -5.17
N PRO A 2 2.85 -51.30 -5.27
CA PRO A 2 3.52 -50.39 -4.33
C PRO A 2 3.01 -48.96 -4.54
N PHE A 3 3.05 -48.12 -3.51
CA PHE A 3 2.80 -46.68 -3.65
C PHE A 3 4.08 -46.01 -4.18
N ARG A 4 4.04 -45.53 -5.44
CA ARG A 4 5.19 -44.95 -6.14
C ARG A 4 5.25 -43.45 -5.89
N ILE A 5 6.39 -43.00 -5.37
CA ILE A 5 6.67 -41.60 -5.08
C ILE A 5 7.88 -41.18 -5.91
N LEU A 6 7.73 -40.11 -6.69
CA LEU A 6 8.81 -39.51 -7.46
C LEU A 6 9.22 -38.18 -6.82
N ILE A 7 10.51 -37.92 -6.72
CA ILE A 7 11.07 -36.69 -6.17
C ILE A 7 12.02 -36.12 -7.21
N VAL A 8 11.78 -34.89 -7.66
CA VAL A 8 12.59 -34.20 -8.66
C VAL A 8 13.52 -33.23 -7.93
N GLY A 9 14.83 -33.42 -8.07
CA GLY A 9 15.88 -32.71 -7.32
C GLY A 9 16.48 -33.57 -6.21
N GLY A 10 17.78 -33.83 -6.29
CA GLY A 10 18.59 -34.56 -5.30
C GLY A 10 19.25 -33.68 -4.24
N GLY A 11 18.87 -32.39 -4.14
CA GLY A 11 19.32 -31.48 -3.09
C GLY A 11 18.75 -31.81 -1.71
N ILE A 12 19.03 -30.95 -0.73
CA ILE A 12 18.57 -31.13 0.67
C ILE A 12 17.07 -31.42 0.75
N ALA A 13 16.24 -30.67 0.01
CA ALA A 13 14.78 -30.80 0.01
C ALA A 13 14.29 -32.19 -0.43
N GLY A 14 14.81 -32.69 -1.55
CA GLY A 14 14.43 -34.01 -2.06
C GLY A 14 14.89 -35.15 -1.16
N LEU A 15 16.07 -35.03 -0.56
CA LEU A 15 16.58 -36.00 0.41
C LEU A 15 15.78 -35.99 1.72
N THR A 16 15.38 -34.83 2.25
CA THR A 16 14.54 -34.76 3.44
C THR A 16 13.13 -35.30 3.18
N ALA A 17 12.54 -35.01 2.02
CA ALA A 17 11.24 -35.57 1.62
C ALA A 17 11.32 -37.09 1.43
N ALA A 18 12.42 -37.60 0.85
CA ALA A 18 12.65 -39.03 0.71
C ALA A 18 12.73 -39.75 2.07
N ILE A 19 13.36 -39.15 3.08
CA ILE A 19 13.40 -39.69 4.44
C ILE A 19 12.01 -39.66 5.08
N ALA A 20 11.31 -38.53 5.02
CA ALA A 20 10.03 -38.33 5.70
C ALA A 20 8.88 -39.16 5.11
N LEU A 21 8.88 -39.41 3.79
CA LEU A 21 7.87 -40.22 3.11
C LEU A 21 8.18 -41.73 3.15
N ARG A 22 9.34 -42.15 3.66
CA ARG A 22 9.77 -43.55 3.65
C ARG A 22 8.98 -44.41 4.64
N ALA A 23 8.28 -45.41 4.12
CA ALA A 23 7.52 -46.38 4.90
C ALA A 23 7.43 -47.73 4.15
N PRO A 24 6.96 -48.82 4.78
CA PRO A 24 6.66 -50.08 4.08
C PRO A 24 5.65 -49.85 2.93
N GLY A 25 5.71 -50.68 1.89
CA GLY A 25 4.83 -50.57 0.71
C GLY A 25 5.13 -49.43 -0.26
N ARG A 26 5.99 -48.46 0.11
CA ARG A 26 6.33 -47.29 -0.71
C ARG A 26 7.61 -47.50 -1.51
N GLN A 27 7.62 -47.05 -2.76
CA GLN A 27 8.78 -47.04 -3.65
C GLN A 27 9.14 -45.61 -4.00
N ILE A 28 10.26 -45.11 -3.46
CA ILE A 28 10.72 -43.73 -3.65
C ILE A 28 11.83 -43.69 -4.70
N THR A 29 11.66 -42.88 -5.75
CA THR A 29 12.68 -42.58 -6.76
C THR A 29 13.03 -41.09 -6.72
N ILE A 30 14.32 -40.77 -6.66
CA ILE A 30 14.83 -39.39 -6.70
C ILE A 30 15.52 -39.18 -8.05
N LEU A 31 15.08 -38.18 -8.81
CA LEU A 31 15.69 -37.77 -10.08
C LEU A 31 16.61 -36.57 -9.83
N GLU A 32 17.88 -36.69 -10.17
CA GLU A 32 18.87 -35.61 -10.08
C GLU A 32 19.45 -35.31 -11.47
N GLN A 33 19.47 -34.05 -11.88
CA GLN A 33 19.99 -33.60 -13.18
C GLN A 33 21.51 -33.75 -13.28
N SER A 34 22.24 -33.55 -12.19
CA SER A 34 23.69 -33.68 -12.13
C SER A 34 24.14 -35.13 -12.35
N ARG A 35 25.28 -35.29 -13.03
CA ARG A 35 25.98 -36.58 -13.14
C ARG A 35 26.63 -37.01 -11.82
N LEU A 36 26.90 -36.06 -10.93
CA LEU A 36 27.49 -36.27 -9.60
C LEU A 36 26.50 -35.80 -8.53
N LEU A 37 26.04 -36.70 -7.66
CA LEU A 37 25.20 -36.34 -6.51
C LEU A 37 26.07 -35.73 -5.39
N THR A 38 26.55 -34.51 -5.63
CA THR A 38 27.50 -33.76 -4.79
C THR A 38 27.16 -32.27 -4.79
N GLU A 39 26.87 -31.73 -3.61
CA GLU A 39 26.69 -30.29 -3.37
C GLU A 39 28.04 -29.52 -3.32
N ILE A 40 28.02 -28.25 -3.72
CA ILE A 40 29.20 -27.36 -3.72
C ILE A 40 29.40 -26.70 -2.34
N GLY A 41 30.66 -26.45 -1.98
CA GLY A 41 31.09 -26.09 -0.62
C GLY A 41 30.52 -24.76 -0.10
N ALA A 42 29.88 -24.81 1.06
CA ALA A 42 29.13 -23.70 1.65
C ALA A 42 28.80 -24.02 3.12
N THR A 43 28.79 -23.04 4.02
CA THR A 43 28.24 -23.24 5.38
C THR A 43 26.73 -22.99 5.40
N ILE A 44 25.98 -23.85 6.09
CA ILE A 44 24.52 -23.84 6.20
C ILE A 44 24.11 -24.08 7.66
N SER A 45 23.01 -23.47 8.12
CA SER A 45 22.51 -23.66 9.49
C SER A 45 21.18 -24.39 9.51
N LEU A 46 21.07 -25.42 10.35
CA LEU A 46 19.78 -25.92 10.79
C LEU A 46 19.40 -25.23 12.10
N GLN A 47 18.21 -24.64 12.11
CA GLN A 47 17.64 -23.96 13.26
C GLN A 47 16.89 -24.98 14.15
N PRO A 48 16.64 -24.68 15.43
CA PRO A 48 16.08 -25.63 16.41
C PRO A 48 14.83 -26.40 15.95
N ASN A 49 13.95 -25.73 15.20
CA ASN A 49 12.77 -26.31 14.57
C ASN A 49 13.09 -27.53 13.69
N ALA A 50 14.15 -27.45 12.88
CA ALA A 50 14.57 -28.50 11.97
C ALA A 50 15.50 -29.53 12.63
N SER A 51 16.48 -29.08 13.43
CA SER A 51 17.41 -30.00 14.14
C SER A 51 16.65 -30.98 15.03
N ARG A 52 15.59 -30.51 15.71
CA ARG A 52 14.68 -31.32 16.54
C ARG A 52 14.00 -32.45 15.75
N ILE A 53 13.55 -32.17 14.52
CA ILE A 53 12.90 -33.15 13.64
C ILE A 53 13.92 -34.23 13.24
N LEU A 54 15.06 -33.82 12.68
CA LEU A 54 16.08 -34.79 12.21
C LEU A 54 16.63 -35.64 13.36
N GLU A 55 17.00 -35.03 14.50
CA GLU A 55 17.55 -35.76 15.66
C GLU A 55 16.53 -36.70 16.32
N ARG A 56 15.32 -36.21 16.61
CA ARG A 56 14.38 -36.90 17.52
C ARG A 56 13.28 -37.67 16.80
N GLU A 57 12.76 -37.15 15.70
CA GLU A 57 11.60 -37.74 15.01
C GLU A 57 12.05 -38.72 13.92
N TRP A 58 13.12 -38.41 13.19
CA TRP A 58 13.70 -39.29 12.16
C TRP A 58 14.96 -40.04 12.64
N GLY A 59 15.36 -39.86 13.91
CA GLY A 59 16.42 -40.62 14.57
C GLY A 59 17.83 -40.43 13.97
N MET A 60 18.09 -39.34 13.24
CA MET A 60 19.32 -39.13 12.47
C MET A 60 20.56 -38.74 13.30
N GLY A 61 20.50 -38.89 14.63
CA GLY A 61 21.59 -38.55 15.55
C GLY A 61 22.85 -39.42 15.41
N GLY A 62 22.83 -40.44 14.55
CA GLY A 62 24.01 -41.16 14.08
C GLY A 62 24.65 -40.47 12.87
N GLU A 63 23.89 -40.35 11.78
CA GLU A 63 24.36 -39.80 10.50
C GLU A 63 24.77 -38.32 10.61
N LEU A 64 24.05 -37.51 11.40
CA LEU A 64 24.37 -36.09 11.60
C LEU A 64 25.71 -35.86 12.33
N LYS A 65 26.21 -36.81 13.11
CA LYS A 65 27.57 -36.72 13.69
C LYS A 65 28.63 -36.81 12.61
N ASN A 66 28.41 -37.62 11.58
CA ASN A 66 29.32 -37.78 10.45
C ASN A 66 29.34 -36.53 9.53
N ALA A 67 28.34 -35.65 9.63
CA ALA A 67 28.32 -34.34 8.98
C ALA A 67 29.18 -33.26 9.70
N VAL A 68 29.82 -33.61 10.83
CA VAL A 68 30.74 -32.77 11.61
C VAL A 68 30.17 -31.37 11.93
N GLY A 69 28.86 -31.35 12.24
CA GLY A 69 28.14 -30.15 12.62
C GLY A 69 28.56 -29.62 13.99
N ILE A 70 28.45 -28.31 14.19
CA ILE A 70 28.79 -27.64 15.45
C ILE A 70 27.58 -26.87 15.99
N VAL A 71 27.26 -27.11 17.27
CA VAL A 71 26.20 -26.38 17.99
C VAL A 71 26.64 -24.93 18.17
N ASP A 72 25.85 -23.99 17.66
CA ASP A 72 26.14 -22.55 17.72
C ASP A 72 25.61 -21.96 19.03
N HIS A 73 26.52 -21.44 19.86
CA HIS A 73 26.19 -20.89 21.17
C HIS A 73 25.59 -19.48 21.12
N GLY A 74 25.65 -18.80 19.97
CA GLY A 74 25.00 -17.50 19.78
C GLY A 74 25.62 -16.61 18.71
N PHE A 75 25.05 -15.42 18.57
CA PHE A 75 25.53 -14.38 17.66
C PHE A 75 26.42 -13.37 18.38
N ARG A 76 27.53 -12.97 17.74
CA ARG A 76 28.37 -11.84 18.16
C ARG A 76 28.27 -10.73 17.12
N ILE A 77 27.81 -9.54 17.51
CA ILE A 77 27.52 -8.45 16.57
C ILE A 77 28.55 -7.34 16.78
N TYR A 78 29.28 -6.99 15.72
CA TYR A 78 30.31 -5.97 15.69
C TYR A 78 29.91 -4.82 14.75
N ASN A 79 30.36 -3.59 15.05
CA ASN A 79 30.17 -2.41 14.19
C ASN A 79 31.32 -2.24 13.18
N SER A 80 31.21 -1.21 12.32
CA SER A 80 32.27 -0.75 11.40
C SER A 80 33.63 -0.54 12.07
N ASP A 81 33.63 -0.14 13.34
CA ASP A 81 34.83 0.22 14.10
C ASP A 81 35.49 -1.02 14.73
N GLY A 82 34.94 -2.21 14.49
CA GLY A 82 35.46 -3.49 14.98
C GLY A 82 35.31 -3.69 16.49
N GLN A 83 34.34 -3.00 17.10
CA GLN A 83 33.94 -3.13 18.49
C GLN A 83 32.76 -4.11 18.58
N LEU A 84 32.75 -4.95 19.62
CA LEU A 84 31.62 -5.83 19.92
C LEU A 84 30.47 -5.00 20.51
N VAL A 85 29.37 -4.90 19.77
CA VAL A 85 28.16 -4.14 20.15
C VAL A 85 27.23 -4.99 21.02
N ASN A 86 27.04 -6.27 20.66
CA ASN A 86 26.11 -7.17 21.34
C ASN A 86 26.58 -8.63 21.24
N THR A 87 26.17 -9.47 22.20
CA THR A 87 26.27 -10.93 22.13
C THR A 87 24.92 -11.53 22.51
N VAL A 88 24.30 -12.23 21.57
CA VAL A 88 22.97 -12.86 21.73
C VAL A 88 23.17 -14.37 21.92
N PRO A 89 23.13 -14.89 23.17
CA PRO A 89 23.29 -16.33 23.42
C PRO A 89 22.07 -17.12 22.96
N LEU A 90 22.28 -18.31 22.39
CA LEU A 90 21.21 -19.22 21.96
C LEU A 90 21.03 -20.37 22.96
N LEU A 91 20.10 -20.22 23.90
CA LEU A 91 19.71 -21.27 24.87
C LEU A 91 18.79 -22.34 24.24
N SER A 92 19.12 -22.72 23.01
CA SER A 92 18.20 -23.31 22.04
C SER A 92 17.63 -24.68 22.45
N LYS A 93 18.46 -25.63 22.87
CA LYS A 93 17.98 -26.99 23.26
C LYS A 93 17.03 -26.98 24.45
N THR A 94 17.22 -26.05 25.40
CA THR A 94 16.40 -25.91 26.61
C THR A 94 15.07 -25.20 26.37
N GLU A 95 15.00 -24.33 25.36
CA GLU A 95 13.84 -23.46 25.09
C GLU A 95 12.95 -24.03 23.98
N TYR A 96 13.54 -24.45 22.85
CA TYR A 96 12.81 -24.95 21.67
C TYR A 96 12.94 -26.47 21.47
N GLY A 97 13.77 -27.16 22.26
CA GLY A 97 13.95 -28.61 22.21
C GLY A 97 14.93 -29.13 21.15
N GLY A 98 15.58 -28.25 20.40
CA GLY A 98 16.64 -28.60 19.44
C GLY A 98 17.76 -27.56 19.47
N ASP A 99 18.95 -27.93 19.03
CA ASP A 99 20.06 -26.98 18.91
C ASP A 99 20.03 -26.23 17.57
N ARG A 100 20.57 -25.01 17.54
CA ARG A 100 21.05 -24.42 16.29
C ARG A 100 22.38 -25.08 15.93
N VAL A 101 22.50 -25.67 14.74
CA VAL A 101 23.71 -26.39 14.32
C VAL A 101 24.20 -25.87 12.96
N MET A 102 25.47 -25.50 12.90
CA MET A 102 26.18 -25.09 11.70
C MET A 102 26.85 -26.31 11.06
N TYR A 103 26.60 -26.54 9.77
CA TYR A 103 27.16 -27.63 8.98
C TYR A 103 27.86 -27.09 7.73
N HIS A 104 28.81 -27.86 7.20
CA HIS A 104 29.19 -27.72 5.80
C HIS A 104 28.10 -28.41 4.93
N ARG A 105 27.57 -27.70 3.92
CA ARG A 105 26.40 -28.08 3.11
C ARG A 105 26.56 -29.45 2.47
N GLN A 106 27.73 -29.73 1.92
CA GLN A 106 28.08 -31.02 1.31
C GLN A 106 28.06 -32.17 2.34
N ASP A 107 28.40 -31.90 3.59
CA ASP A 107 28.56 -32.92 4.63
C ASP A 107 27.19 -33.29 5.21
N LEU A 108 26.34 -32.27 5.44
CA LEU A 108 24.92 -32.45 5.75
C LEU A 108 24.18 -33.17 4.60
N HIS A 109 24.42 -32.77 3.35
CA HIS A 109 23.85 -33.42 2.16
C HIS A 109 24.24 -34.89 2.06
N ASN A 110 25.51 -35.24 2.30
CA ASN A 110 25.97 -36.62 2.36
C ASN A 110 25.28 -37.42 3.48
N ALA A 111 25.09 -36.84 4.68
CA ALA A 111 24.38 -37.51 5.78
C ALA A 111 22.89 -37.75 5.48
N LEU A 112 22.21 -36.76 4.88
CA LEU A 112 20.84 -36.91 4.39
C LEU A 112 20.73 -37.97 3.28
N ARG A 113 21.69 -37.99 2.35
CA ARG A 113 21.76 -38.99 1.28
C ARG A 113 21.89 -40.41 1.86
N LEU A 114 22.79 -40.60 2.82
CA LEU A 114 22.97 -41.90 3.48
C LEU A 114 21.68 -42.34 4.17
N ALA A 115 21.02 -41.48 4.95
CA ALA A 115 19.77 -41.84 5.61
C ALA A 115 18.61 -42.15 4.63
N ALA A 116 18.55 -41.47 3.48
CA ALA A 116 17.57 -41.76 2.44
C ALA A 116 17.79 -43.14 1.79
N THR A 117 19.05 -43.53 1.55
CA THR A 117 19.41 -44.75 0.78
C THR A 117 19.83 -45.96 1.64
N ALA A 118 20.02 -45.82 2.95
CA ALA A 118 20.47 -46.91 3.82
C ALA A 118 19.41 -48.03 3.94
N ALA A 119 19.85 -49.29 3.99
CA ALA A 119 18.97 -50.46 3.95
C ALA A 119 18.37 -50.88 5.31
N ASP A 120 18.87 -50.30 6.41
CA ASP A 120 18.51 -50.61 7.81
C ASP A 120 17.37 -49.75 8.37
N ARG A 121 17.03 -48.64 7.70
CA ARG A 121 15.87 -47.80 8.02
C ARG A 121 14.55 -48.41 7.55
N VAL A 122 13.46 -48.08 8.24
CA VAL A 122 12.11 -48.63 8.00
C VAL A 122 11.65 -48.32 6.56
N GLY A 123 11.05 -49.32 5.88
CA GLY A 123 10.62 -49.21 4.49
C GLY A 123 11.77 -49.32 3.46
N PRO A 124 11.47 -49.51 2.17
CA PRO A 124 12.50 -49.66 1.13
C PRO A 124 13.41 -48.42 1.02
N PRO A 125 14.71 -48.59 0.70
CA PRO A 125 15.62 -47.47 0.46
C PRO A 125 15.22 -46.68 -0.79
N ALA A 126 15.40 -45.35 -0.75
CA ALA A 126 15.14 -44.50 -1.90
C ALA A 126 16.16 -44.75 -3.01
N THR A 127 15.69 -44.85 -4.27
CA THR A 127 16.54 -45.05 -5.44
C THR A 127 16.90 -43.71 -6.06
N VAL A 128 18.18 -43.35 -6.10
CA VAL A 128 18.66 -42.15 -6.81
C VAL A 128 18.98 -42.49 -8.26
N ARG A 129 18.42 -41.72 -9.20
CA ARG A 129 18.84 -41.65 -10.60
C ARG A 129 19.51 -40.30 -10.86
N THR A 130 20.84 -40.29 -10.99
CA THR A 130 21.60 -39.14 -11.48
C THR A 130 21.44 -38.97 -12.99
N ALA A 131 21.96 -37.86 -13.55
CA ALA A 131 21.88 -37.50 -14.97
C ALA A 131 20.44 -37.52 -15.55
N SER A 132 19.43 -37.38 -14.70
CA SER A 132 18.00 -37.52 -15.03
C SER A 132 17.31 -36.16 -14.94
N ARG A 133 17.71 -35.24 -15.83
CA ARG A 133 17.12 -33.90 -15.94
C ARG A 133 15.66 -34.00 -16.38
N VAL A 134 14.73 -33.46 -15.60
CA VAL A 134 13.32 -33.28 -15.98
C VAL A 134 13.18 -32.02 -16.82
N VAL A 135 12.34 -32.09 -17.86
CA VAL A 135 12.06 -30.97 -18.78
C VAL A 135 10.58 -30.58 -18.86
N SER A 136 9.65 -31.46 -18.48
CA SER A 136 8.23 -31.13 -18.33
C SER A 136 7.50 -32.09 -17.38
N CYS A 137 6.28 -31.74 -16.96
CA CYS A 137 5.46 -32.54 -16.05
C CYS A 137 3.97 -32.47 -16.38
N ASP A 138 3.30 -33.63 -16.44
CA ASP A 138 1.83 -33.69 -16.37
C ASP A 138 1.43 -33.91 -14.90
N CYS A 139 0.86 -32.86 -14.32
CA CYS A 139 0.49 -32.84 -12.90
C CYS A 139 -0.70 -33.75 -12.59
N ASP A 140 -1.59 -33.98 -13.54
CA ASP A 140 -2.89 -34.61 -13.31
C ASP A 140 -2.84 -36.10 -13.71
N ALA A 141 -2.15 -36.43 -14.80
CA ALA A 141 -1.82 -37.81 -15.19
C ALA A 141 -0.70 -38.42 -14.31
N GLY A 142 0.11 -37.61 -13.63
CA GLY A 142 1.12 -38.07 -12.68
C GLY A 142 2.39 -38.61 -13.34
N PHE A 143 3.00 -37.85 -14.25
CA PHE A 143 4.33 -38.18 -14.78
C PHE A 143 5.21 -36.95 -15.05
N VAL A 144 6.51 -37.19 -15.12
CA VAL A 144 7.49 -36.21 -15.63
C VAL A 144 8.15 -36.75 -16.90
N VAL A 145 8.60 -35.84 -17.76
CA VAL A 145 9.38 -36.16 -18.96
C VAL A 145 10.84 -35.80 -18.71
N LEU A 146 11.75 -36.74 -18.95
CA LEU A 146 13.19 -36.49 -18.91
C LEU A 146 13.70 -35.86 -20.22
N GLU A 147 14.86 -35.22 -20.17
CA GLU A 147 15.60 -34.73 -21.34
C GLU A 147 15.88 -35.82 -22.39
N SER A 148 15.89 -37.10 -21.99
CA SER A 148 15.98 -38.27 -22.87
C SER A 148 14.67 -38.64 -23.60
N GLY A 149 13.56 -37.97 -23.30
CA GLY A 149 12.20 -38.33 -23.76
C GLY A 149 11.52 -39.43 -22.93
N GLU A 150 12.18 -39.98 -21.90
CA GLU A 150 11.58 -40.97 -21.00
C GLU A 150 10.46 -40.36 -20.14
N GLN A 151 9.28 -41.00 -20.11
CA GLN A 151 8.18 -40.63 -19.21
C GLN A 151 8.23 -41.48 -17.94
N VAL A 152 8.31 -40.82 -16.77
CA VAL A 152 8.41 -41.49 -15.46
C VAL A 152 7.12 -41.24 -14.67
N HIS A 153 6.26 -42.26 -14.60
CA HIS A 153 4.97 -42.21 -13.90
C HIS A 153 5.09 -42.53 -12.41
N ALA A 154 4.37 -41.77 -11.57
CA ALA A 154 4.25 -42.00 -10.14
C ALA A 154 2.85 -41.62 -9.62
N ASP A 155 2.51 -42.11 -8.43
CA ASP A 155 1.21 -41.86 -7.83
C ASP A 155 1.20 -40.52 -7.07
N LEU A 156 2.38 -40.09 -6.59
CA LEU A 156 2.73 -38.79 -6.00
C LEU A 156 4.06 -38.29 -6.60
N ILE A 157 4.15 -36.99 -6.90
CA ILE A 157 5.36 -36.31 -7.37
C ILE A 157 5.70 -35.13 -6.43
N VAL A 158 6.96 -34.98 -6.06
CA VAL A 158 7.48 -33.88 -5.23
C VAL A 158 8.51 -33.08 -6.03
N GLY A 159 8.20 -31.82 -6.32
CA GLY A 159 9.11 -30.83 -6.89
C GLY A 159 10.02 -30.23 -5.82
N ALA A 160 11.28 -30.65 -5.83
CA ALA A 160 12.35 -30.20 -4.94
C ALA A 160 13.56 -29.69 -5.76
N ASP A 161 13.30 -29.26 -7.00
CA ASP A 161 14.25 -28.89 -8.05
C ASP A 161 14.78 -27.44 -7.93
N GLY A 162 14.47 -26.77 -6.83
CA GLY A 162 15.11 -25.54 -6.36
C GLY A 162 14.57 -24.26 -7.01
N ILE A 163 15.30 -23.15 -6.83
CA ILE A 163 14.85 -21.81 -7.24
C ILE A 163 14.52 -21.69 -8.74
N HIS A 164 15.16 -22.51 -9.59
CA HIS A 164 14.88 -22.62 -11.03
C HIS A 164 13.99 -23.82 -11.38
N SER A 165 13.04 -24.17 -10.51
CA SER A 165 12.12 -25.30 -10.67
C SER A 165 11.38 -25.28 -12.02
N VAL A 166 11.43 -26.41 -12.72
CA VAL A 166 10.64 -26.67 -13.94
C VAL A 166 9.24 -27.12 -13.55
N LEU A 167 9.10 -27.84 -12.43
CA LEU A 167 7.79 -28.29 -11.94
C LEU A 167 6.90 -27.13 -11.49
N ARG A 168 7.49 -26.02 -10.99
CA ARG A 168 6.75 -24.83 -10.57
C ARG A 168 5.82 -24.31 -11.66
N ASP A 169 6.35 -24.06 -12.85
CA ASP A 169 5.60 -23.48 -13.97
C ASP A 169 4.42 -24.39 -14.40
N HIS A 170 4.57 -25.71 -14.25
CA HIS A 170 3.51 -26.69 -14.54
C HIS A 170 2.42 -26.73 -13.45
N VAL A 171 2.80 -26.53 -12.19
CA VAL A 171 1.88 -26.50 -11.03
C VAL A 171 1.05 -25.21 -11.02
N VAL A 172 1.66 -24.06 -11.31
CA VAL A 172 0.99 -22.74 -11.22
C VAL A 172 0.40 -22.25 -12.55
N HIS A 173 0.63 -22.96 -13.67
CA HIS A 173 0.24 -22.58 -15.04
C HIS A 173 0.84 -21.26 -15.59
N GLU A 174 1.82 -20.69 -14.89
CA GLU A 174 2.48 -19.42 -15.25
C GLU A 174 4.00 -19.58 -15.13
N LYS A 175 4.77 -18.89 -15.98
CA LYS A 175 6.24 -18.91 -15.92
C LYS A 175 6.75 -18.00 -14.80
N ILE A 176 7.10 -18.59 -13.65
CA ILE A 176 7.53 -17.81 -12.48
C ILE A 176 9.05 -17.60 -12.51
N ASN A 177 9.42 -16.42 -13.01
CA ASN A 177 10.80 -15.95 -13.04
C ASN A 177 11.30 -15.59 -11.61
N THR A 178 12.62 -15.71 -11.42
CA THR A 178 13.30 -15.37 -10.15
C THR A 178 13.55 -13.86 -10.06
N VAL A 179 13.27 -13.24 -8.91
CA VAL A 179 13.38 -11.79 -8.74
C VAL A 179 14.75 -11.42 -8.14
N PRO A 180 15.58 -10.57 -8.78
CA PRO A 180 16.79 -10.02 -8.17
C PRO A 180 16.45 -9.12 -6.98
N THR A 181 17.05 -9.37 -5.81
CA THR A 181 16.67 -8.69 -4.56
C THR A 181 17.40 -7.36 -4.32
N GLY A 182 18.10 -6.82 -5.33
CA GLY A 182 18.98 -5.66 -5.19
C GLY A 182 20.22 -5.88 -4.31
N LEU A 183 20.51 -7.15 -3.95
CA LEU A 183 21.66 -7.54 -3.15
C LEU A 183 22.45 -8.65 -3.85
N SER A 184 23.76 -8.58 -3.71
CA SER A 184 24.71 -9.64 -4.05
C SER A 184 25.35 -10.20 -2.76
N ALA A 185 25.91 -11.39 -2.84
CA ALA A 185 26.67 -12.00 -1.75
C ALA A 185 28.05 -12.46 -2.24
N TYR A 186 29.11 -12.01 -1.58
CA TYR A 186 30.41 -12.68 -1.61
C TYR A 186 30.42 -13.88 -0.67
N ARG A 187 31.18 -14.93 -0.98
CA ARG A 187 31.41 -16.07 -0.07
C ARG A 187 32.74 -16.73 -0.32
N PHE A 188 33.38 -17.18 0.75
CA PHE A 188 34.57 -18.02 0.73
C PHE A 188 34.68 -18.81 2.04
N MET A 189 35.67 -19.69 2.11
CA MET A 189 36.05 -20.41 3.32
C MET A 189 37.57 -20.38 3.45
N VAL A 190 38.07 -20.15 4.67
CA VAL A 190 39.50 -20.15 5.00
C VAL A 190 39.75 -21.26 6.03
N PRO A 191 40.80 -22.09 5.89
CA PRO A 191 41.19 -23.02 6.94
C PRO A 191 41.50 -22.26 8.23
N THR A 192 40.99 -22.72 9.37
CA THR A 192 41.15 -22.01 10.65
C THR A 192 42.63 -21.92 11.05
N SER A 193 43.44 -22.93 10.72
CA SER A 193 44.91 -22.90 10.90
C SER A 193 45.61 -21.79 10.10
N THR A 194 45.12 -21.45 8.90
CA THR A 194 45.62 -20.32 8.11
C THR A 194 45.24 -18.98 8.76
N LEU A 195 44.02 -18.86 9.31
CA LEU A 195 43.63 -17.67 10.08
C LEU A 195 44.47 -17.52 11.37
N GLU A 196 44.79 -18.63 12.05
CA GLU A 196 45.60 -18.64 13.27
C GLU A 196 47.07 -18.24 13.00
N HIS A 197 47.61 -18.58 11.82
CA HIS A 197 48.95 -18.19 11.38
C HIS A 197 49.01 -16.75 10.85
N ASP A 198 48.17 -16.42 9.86
CA ASP A 198 48.32 -15.22 9.03
C ASP A 198 47.38 -14.07 9.43
N ALA A 199 46.35 -14.31 10.27
CA ALA A 199 45.35 -13.31 10.68
C ALA A 199 45.21 -13.19 12.22
N ALA A 200 46.32 -13.09 12.94
CA ALA A 200 46.35 -13.12 14.41
C ALA A 200 45.41 -12.09 15.12
N GLU A 201 45.17 -10.92 14.55
CA GLU A 201 44.22 -9.92 15.11
C GLU A 201 42.76 -10.36 14.93
N PHE A 202 42.41 -10.98 13.80
CA PHE A 202 41.09 -11.59 13.56
C PHE A 202 40.84 -12.69 14.58
N CYS A 203 41.83 -13.59 14.76
CA CYS A 203 41.75 -14.68 15.71
C CYS A 203 41.64 -14.20 17.17
N ARG A 204 42.26 -13.07 17.54
CA ARG A 204 42.11 -12.48 18.88
C ARG A 204 40.70 -11.92 19.15
N ARG A 205 40.00 -11.41 18.12
CA ARG A 205 38.70 -10.72 18.26
C ARG A 205 37.48 -11.61 18.03
N ILE A 206 37.54 -12.42 16.96
CA ILE A 206 36.47 -13.34 16.56
C ILE A 206 36.59 -14.67 17.30
N LYS A 207 37.84 -15.16 17.45
CA LYS A 207 38.20 -16.49 17.94
C LYS A 207 37.51 -17.60 17.13
N PRO A 208 37.98 -17.92 15.91
CA PRO A 208 37.28 -18.81 14.99
C PRO A 208 37.07 -20.26 15.47
N ARG A 209 37.76 -20.69 16.54
CA ARG A 209 37.50 -21.98 17.21
C ARG A 209 36.38 -21.95 18.28
N GLU A 210 35.90 -20.78 18.71
CA GLU A 210 34.72 -20.71 19.57
C GLU A 210 33.43 -20.83 18.74
N PRO A 211 32.42 -21.59 19.21
CA PRO A 211 31.18 -21.85 18.47
C PRO A 211 30.22 -20.66 18.50
N PHE A 212 30.57 -19.57 17.82
CA PHE A 212 29.74 -18.37 17.69
C PHE A 212 29.70 -17.86 16.25
N THR A 213 28.50 -17.61 15.75
CA THR A 213 28.26 -16.91 14.49
C THR A 213 28.54 -15.42 14.68
N SER A 214 29.61 -14.92 14.04
CA SER A 214 30.03 -13.53 14.15
C SER A 214 29.51 -12.69 12.98
N MET A 215 28.95 -11.52 13.27
CA MET A 215 28.40 -10.60 12.28
C MET A 215 29.10 -9.24 12.39
N VAL A 216 29.46 -8.65 11.25
CA VAL A 216 29.95 -7.25 11.19
C VAL A 216 28.99 -6.46 10.31
N VAL A 217 28.44 -5.37 10.84
CA VAL A 217 27.36 -4.59 10.21
C VAL A 217 27.82 -3.15 10.01
N ALA A 218 27.77 -2.65 8.78
CA ALA A 218 28.08 -1.26 8.45
C ALA A 218 27.34 -0.80 7.18
N HIS A 219 26.49 0.22 7.31
CA HIS A 219 25.70 0.78 6.21
C HIS A 219 24.86 -0.33 5.51
N SER A 220 24.97 -0.41 4.18
CA SER A 220 24.31 -1.43 3.33
C SER A 220 25.12 -2.72 3.17
N CYS A 221 26.28 -2.86 3.82
CA CYS A 221 27.14 -4.04 3.75
C CYS A 221 27.09 -4.84 5.06
N ARG A 222 27.04 -6.17 4.98
CA ARG A 222 26.93 -7.04 6.16
C ARG A 222 27.68 -8.35 5.99
N LEU A 223 28.59 -8.63 6.92
CA LEU A 223 29.28 -9.92 7.02
C LEU A 223 28.56 -10.82 8.01
N ILE A 224 28.47 -12.11 7.65
CA ILE A 224 27.99 -13.21 8.48
C ILE A 224 29.05 -14.31 8.38
N MET A 225 29.67 -14.65 9.50
CA MET A 225 30.84 -15.50 9.55
C MET A 225 30.70 -16.56 10.64
N GLY A 226 31.25 -17.75 10.46
CA GLY A 226 31.15 -18.80 11.47
C GLY A 226 31.95 -20.06 11.15
N PRO A 227 32.17 -20.92 12.16
CA PRO A 227 32.88 -22.18 11.98
C PRO A 227 32.02 -23.23 11.30
N ALA A 228 32.66 -24.13 10.55
CA ALA A 228 32.11 -25.40 10.10
C ALA A 228 33.17 -26.50 10.25
N ARG A 229 32.78 -27.78 10.04
CA ARG A 229 33.65 -28.97 10.21
C ARG A 229 34.43 -28.94 11.53
N GLY A 230 33.72 -28.88 12.66
CA GLY A 230 34.34 -28.91 13.99
C GLY A 230 35.31 -27.74 14.29
N CYS A 231 35.13 -26.59 13.63
CA CYS A 231 36.03 -25.43 13.61
C CYS A 231 37.32 -25.55 12.78
N ASP A 232 37.50 -26.57 11.94
CA ASP A 232 38.69 -26.66 11.06
C ASP A 232 38.63 -25.70 9.86
N VAL A 233 37.44 -25.26 9.47
CA VAL A 233 37.24 -24.18 8.48
C VAL A 233 36.35 -23.07 9.02
N TYR A 234 36.67 -21.84 8.66
CA TYR A 234 35.86 -20.66 8.96
C TYR A 234 35.28 -20.10 7.67
N SER A 235 33.97 -19.89 7.64
CA SER A 235 33.24 -19.45 6.45
C SER A 235 32.80 -18.01 6.59
N VAL A 236 32.86 -17.27 5.49
CA VAL A 236 32.42 -15.88 5.39
C VAL A 236 31.35 -15.79 4.30
N VAL A 237 30.25 -15.10 4.61
CA VAL A 237 29.23 -14.62 3.66
C VAL A 237 29.18 -13.09 3.81
N GLY A 238 29.27 -12.36 2.71
CA GLY A 238 29.26 -10.90 2.69
C GLY A 238 28.17 -10.34 1.78
N LEU A 239 27.10 -9.84 2.37
CA LEU A 239 26.00 -9.16 1.68
C LEU A 239 26.44 -7.74 1.27
N VAL A 240 26.16 -7.37 0.01
CA VAL A 240 26.48 -6.08 -0.62
C VAL A 240 25.32 -5.60 -1.51
N PRO A 241 25.16 -4.29 -1.78
CA PRO A 241 24.25 -3.80 -2.81
C PRO A 241 24.68 -4.22 -4.22
N ASP A 242 23.72 -4.61 -5.04
CA ASP A 242 23.97 -5.16 -6.39
C ASP A 242 24.38 -4.10 -7.42
N GLU A 243 24.03 -2.83 -7.18
CA GLU A 243 24.30 -1.64 -8.02
C GLU A 243 25.80 -1.36 -8.31
N ARG A 244 26.72 -2.16 -7.74
CA ARG A 244 28.18 -2.04 -7.91
C ARG A 244 28.83 -3.25 -8.57
N MET A 245 28.04 -4.26 -8.94
CA MET A 245 28.54 -5.60 -9.31
C MET A 245 28.41 -5.94 -10.80
N ASN A 246 27.54 -5.26 -11.56
CA ASN A 246 27.40 -5.41 -13.02
C ASN A 246 27.19 -6.85 -13.54
N GLU A 247 26.50 -7.72 -12.78
CA GLU A 247 26.08 -9.02 -13.32
C GLU A 247 24.95 -8.84 -14.36
N ASP A 248 25.03 -9.60 -15.46
CA ASP A 248 24.06 -9.54 -16.57
C ASP A 248 22.74 -10.23 -16.17
N PRO A 249 21.61 -9.49 -16.09
CA PRO A 249 20.37 -10.02 -15.50
C PRO A 249 19.70 -11.10 -16.37
N GLU A 250 20.00 -11.18 -17.67
CA GLU A 250 19.41 -12.14 -18.61
C GLU A 250 20.24 -13.44 -18.74
N LYS A 251 21.50 -13.45 -18.29
CA LYS A 251 22.34 -14.64 -18.37
C LYS A 251 21.87 -15.71 -17.37
N ASN A 252 21.36 -16.82 -17.90
CA ASN A 252 21.15 -18.09 -17.20
C ASN A 252 22.49 -18.75 -16.79
N GLN A 253 23.31 -18.07 -15.98
CA GLN A 253 24.61 -18.58 -15.56
C GLN A 253 24.46 -19.56 -14.39
N SER A 254 24.88 -20.80 -14.68
CA SER A 254 25.06 -21.87 -13.70
C SER A 254 26.01 -21.43 -12.59
N TRP A 255 25.45 -21.27 -11.38
CA TRP A 255 26.10 -21.37 -10.06
C TRP A 255 27.58 -20.94 -9.97
N VAL A 256 27.80 -19.82 -9.25
CA VAL A 256 29.10 -19.22 -8.89
C VAL A 256 29.74 -18.40 -10.03
N SER A 257 29.57 -17.08 -9.97
CA SER A 257 30.51 -16.16 -10.61
C SER A 257 31.83 -16.13 -9.83
N PRO A 258 33.01 -16.13 -10.50
CA PRO A 258 34.27 -15.88 -9.81
C PRO A 258 34.29 -14.44 -9.30
N GLY A 259 34.33 -14.26 -7.98
CA GLY A 259 34.34 -12.94 -7.34
C GLY A 259 35.74 -12.34 -7.29
N ASP A 260 35.85 -11.06 -7.65
CA ASP A 260 37.11 -10.32 -7.59
C ASP A 260 37.44 -9.94 -6.13
N LEU A 261 38.65 -10.30 -5.68
CA LEU A 261 39.14 -10.04 -4.33
C LEU A 261 39.44 -8.56 -4.08
N ASP A 262 39.95 -7.84 -5.06
CA ASP A 262 40.23 -6.40 -4.94
C ASP A 262 38.93 -5.59 -4.99
N GLN A 263 37.95 -6.00 -5.82
CA GLN A 263 36.59 -5.45 -5.79
C GLN A 263 35.91 -5.71 -4.44
N MET A 264 36.11 -6.88 -3.83
CA MET A 264 35.63 -7.17 -2.47
C MET A 264 36.32 -6.28 -1.42
N LEU A 265 37.65 -6.13 -1.49
CA LEU A 265 38.41 -5.28 -0.56
C LEU A 265 38.01 -3.79 -0.65
N GLU A 266 37.73 -3.27 -1.84
CA GLU A 266 37.18 -1.92 -2.05
C GLU A 266 35.73 -1.81 -1.56
N THR A 267 34.88 -2.81 -1.82
CA THR A 267 33.48 -2.84 -1.35
C THR A 267 33.38 -2.85 0.18
N TYR A 268 34.36 -3.46 0.86
CA TYR A 268 34.47 -3.53 2.31
C TYR A 268 35.55 -2.61 2.90
N LYS A 269 36.02 -1.58 2.18
CA LYS A 269 37.14 -0.73 2.62
C LYS A 269 36.97 -0.11 4.00
N ASP A 270 35.73 0.26 4.34
CA ASP A 270 35.32 0.88 5.61
C ASP A 270 35.22 -0.13 6.78
N PHE A 271 35.42 -1.43 6.52
CA PHE A 271 35.46 -2.45 7.56
C PHE A 271 36.86 -2.52 8.19
N PRO A 272 36.99 -3.04 9.44
CA PRO A 272 38.26 -3.08 10.15
C PRO A 272 39.35 -3.84 9.38
N GLU A 273 40.61 -3.41 9.52
CA GLU A 273 41.72 -4.06 8.81
C GLU A 273 41.89 -5.54 9.18
N TRP A 274 41.52 -5.93 10.41
CA TRP A 274 41.51 -7.34 10.84
C TRP A 274 40.46 -8.19 10.11
N VAL A 275 39.37 -7.59 9.62
CA VAL A 275 38.39 -8.27 8.75
C VAL A 275 39.00 -8.47 7.36
N LYS A 276 39.57 -7.41 6.77
CA LYS A 276 40.20 -7.46 5.44
C LYS A 276 41.44 -8.36 5.41
N ALA A 277 42.12 -8.57 6.53
CA ALA A 277 43.16 -9.59 6.67
C ALA A 277 42.63 -11.02 6.43
N CYS A 278 41.43 -11.36 6.93
CA CYS A 278 40.78 -12.65 6.64
C CYS A 278 40.42 -12.79 5.15
N PHE A 279 40.09 -11.68 4.47
CA PHE A 279 39.68 -11.71 3.07
C PHE A 279 40.84 -12.05 2.13
N ARG A 280 42.04 -11.50 2.40
CA ARG A 280 43.27 -11.78 1.64
C ARG A 280 43.77 -13.23 1.76
N LEU A 281 43.14 -14.04 2.62
CA LEU A 281 43.42 -15.47 2.80
C LEU A 281 42.38 -16.37 2.12
N ALA A 282 41.37 -15.79 1.46
CA ALA A 282 40.50 -16.52 0.55
C ALA A 282 41.28 -16.92 -0.70
N LYS A 283 41.29 -18.23 -1.02
CA LYS A 283 41.87 -18.75 -2.27
C LYS A 283 40.91 -18.60 -3.44
N ASP A 284 39.65 -18.92 -3.17
CA ASP A 284 38.54 -18.88 -4.11
C ASP A 284 37.44 -18.02 -3.48
N VAL A 285 37.09 -16.93 -4.14
CA VAL A 285 35.95 -16.07 -3.78
C VAL A 285 34.86 -16.29 -4.82
N GLY A 286 33.67 -16.65 -4.37
CA GLY A 286 32.48 -16.66 -5.22
C GLY A 286 31.64 -15.40 -5.01
N LEU A 287 30.92 -15.02 -6.05
CA LEU A 287 29.85 -14.01 -6.04
C LEU A 287 28.54 -14.66 -6.51
N TRP A 288 27.42 -14.23 -5.92
CA TRP A 288 26.07 -14.56 -6.37
C TRP A 288 25.16 -13.34 -6.17
N GLN A 289 24.54 -12.83 -7.24
CA GLN A 289 23.32 -12.04 -7.12
C GLN A 289 22.25 -12.84 -6.35
N LEU A 290 21.72 -12.26 -5.28
CA LEU A 290 20.68 -12.89 -4.48
C LEU A 290 19.33 -12.71 -5.17
N ARG A 291 18.62 -13.84 -5.30
CA ARG A 291 17.31 -13.94 -5.92
C ARG A 291 16.36 -14.68 -5.00
N ASP A 292 15.10 -14.27 -4.97
CA ASP A 292 14.00 -14.98 -4.32
C ASP A 292 12.80 -15.12 -5.29
N ILE A 293 11.68 -15.66 -4.79
CA ILE A 293 10.42 -15.75 -5.54
C ILE A 293 9.28 -15.20 -4.68
N ASP A 294 8.35 -14.47 -5.27
CA ASP A 294 7.15 -14.06 -4.54
C ASP A 294 6.28 -15.27 -4.14
N PRO A 295 5.53 -15.19 -3.03
CA PRO A 295 4.71 -16.29 -2.54
C PRO A 295 3.72 -16.80 -3.59
N LEU A 296 3.91 -18.03 -4.06
CA LEU A 296 3.10 -18.66 -5.11
C LEU A 296 1.61 -18.72 -4.73
N THR A 297 0.73 -18.76 -5.74
CA THR A 297 -0.74 -18.87 -5.56
C THR A 297 -1.17 -20.26 -5.05
N THR A 298 -0.42 -21.30 -5.41
CA THR A 298 -0.54 -22.68 -4.95
C THR A 298 0.84 -23.34 -4.94
N TRP A 299 1.04 -24.37 -4.12
CA TRP A 299 2.18 -25.28 -4.25
C TRP A 299 1.77 -26.64 -4.85
N THR A 300 0.49 -26.85 -5.13
CA THR A 300 -0.06 -28.19 -5.44
C THR A 300 -0.98 -28.17 -6.64
N ARG A 301 -0.84 -29.18 -7.51
CA ARG A 301 -1.77 -29.47 -8.62
C ARG A 301 -1.81 -30.97 -8.87
N GLY A 302 -3.01 -31.56 -8.96
CA GLY A 302 -3.20 -32.99 -9.22
C GLY A 302 -2.42 -33.87 -8.23
N ARG A 303 -1.33 -34.48 -8.72
CA ARG A 303 -0.42 -35.37 -7.99
C ARG A 303 0.93 -34.73 -7.62
N VAL A 304 1.14 -33.45 -7.93
CA VAL A 304 2.42 -32.74 -7.75
C VAL A 304 2.33 -31.75 -6.59
N ILE A 305 3.39 -31.69 -5.78
CA ILE A 305 3.62 -30.63 -4.78
C ILE A 305 5.03 -30.06 -4.87
N LEU A 306 5.17 -28.75 -4.74
CA LEU A 306 6.44 -28.03 -4.63
C LEU A 306 6.87 -27.89 -3.16
N ILE A 307 8.18 -28.04 -2.87
CA ILE A 307 8.76 -27.83 -1.53
C ILE A 307 10.11 -27.10 -1.57
N GLY A 308 10.53 -26.53 -0.43
CA GLY A 308 11.78 -25.80 -0.31
C GLY A 308 11.90 -24.66 -1.33
N ASP A 309 13.10 -24.46 -1.88
CA ASP A 309 13.37 -23.37 -2.83
C ASP A 309 12.54 -23.44 -4.13
N ALA A 310 11.90 -24.57 -4.47
CA ALA A 310 10.95 -24.64 -5.58
C ALA A 310 9.65 -23.88 -5.29
N ALA A 311 9.27 -23.80 -4.02
CA ALA A 311 7.99 -23.26 -3.53
C ALA A 311 8.11 -21.91 -2.79
N HIS A 312 9.25 -21.65 -2.12
CA HIS A 312 9.47 -20.47 -1.27
C HIS A 312 10.96 -20.09 -1.12
N ALA A 313 11.74 -20.13 -2.21
CA ALA A 313 13.12 -19.63 -2.20
C ALA A 313 13.21 -18.24 -1.57
N MET A 314 14.13 -18.07 -0.61
CA MET A 314 14.16 -16.91 0.28
C MET A 314 15.57 -16.41 0.58
N LEU A 315 15.68 -15.12 0.88
CA LEU A 315 16.92 -14.48 1.33
C LEU A 315 17.54 -15.19 2.56
N PRO A 316 18.88 -15.37 2.60
CA PRO A 316 19.56 -16.13 3.65
C PRO A 316 19.67 -15.40 5.00
N THR A 317 19.12 -14.19 5.13
CA THR A 317 19.29 -13.25 6.25
C THR A 317 18.83 -13.78 7.61
N GLN A 318 17.87 -14.71 7.65
CA GLN A 318 17.42 -15.42 8.85
C GLN A 318 17.99 -16.85 9.00
N GLY A 319 18.68 -17.37 7.97
CA GLY A 319 19.17 -18.75 7.95
C GLY A 319 18.07 -19.83 8.01
N GLN A 320 16.82 -19.52 7.63
CA GLN A 320 15.67 -20.41 7.78
C GLN A 320 15.35 -21.30 6.57
N GLY A 321 15.75 -21.00 5.33
CA GLY A 321 15.29 -21.74 4.13
C GLY A 321 15.50 -23.26 4.19
N ALA A 322 16.69 -23.71 4.60
CA ALA A 322 17.00 -25.12 4.81
C ALA A 322 16.23 -25.76 5.99
N SER A 323 15.78 -24.95 6.95
CA SER A 323 14.96 -25.40 8.08
C SER A 323 13.48 -25.47 7.71
N GLN A 324 12.97 -24.52 6.93
CA GLN A 324 11.63 -24.58 6.34
C GLN A 324 11.47 -25.77 5.39
N THR A 325 12.51 -26.08 4.63
CA THR A 325 12.61 -27.31 3.82
C THR A 325 12.39 -28.60 4.63
N VAL A 326 12.93 -28.67 5.86
CA VAL A 326 12.71 -29.81 6.76
C VAL A 326 11.27 -29.82 7.31
N GLU A 327 10.68 -28.66 7.58
CA GLU A 327 9.27 -28.56 7.99
C GLU A 327 8.30 -28.96 6.86
N ASP A 328 8.62 -28.68 5.58
CA ASP A 328 7.82 -29.13 4.43
C ASP A 328 7.85 -30.67 4.32
N ALA A 329 9.04 -31.25 4.44
CA ALA A 329 9.23 -32.70 4.40
C ALA A 329 8.55 -33.39 5.60
N GLU A 330 8.62 -32.82 6.80
CA GLU A 330 7.89 -33.31 7.98
C GLU A 330 6.38 -33.24 7.78
N ALA A 331 5.86 -32.15 7.19
CA ALA A 331 4.44 -32.08 6.84
C ALA A 331 4.05 -33.15 5.81
N LEU A 332 4.87 -33.41 4.78
CA LEU A 332 4.65 -34.51 3.85
C LEU A 332 4.61 -35.87 4.55
N GLY A 333 5.60 -36.18 5.40
CA GLY A 333 5.62 -37.42 6.17
C GLY A 333 4.40 -37.56 7.09
N ALA A 334 4.05 -36.49 7.81
CA ALA A 334 2.98 -36.48 8.80
C ALA A 334 1.57 -36.53 8.18
N PHE A 335 1.29 -35.82 7.07
CA PHE A 335 -0.03 -35.88 6.46
C PHE A 335 -0.27 -37.19 5.68
N PHE A 336 0.78 -37.87 5.23
CA PHE A 336 0.68 -39.17 4.55
C PHE A 336 0.92 -40.38 5.48
N ASP A 337 1.02 -40.23 6.81
CA ASP A 337 1.39 -41.34 7.71
C ASP A 337 0.36 -42.49 7.75
N ASP A 338 -0.89 -42.21 7.42
CA ASP A 338 -2.01 -43.16 7.29
C ASP A 338 -2.10 -43.87 5.92
N VAL A 339 -1.34 -43.43 4.90
CA VAL A 339 -1.41 -43.99 3.53
C VAL A 339 -0.47 -45.20 3.38
N GLN A 340 -1.01 -46.41 3.47
CA GLN A 340 -0.24 -47.66 3.36
C GLN A 340 -0.27 -48.28 1.95
N ASP A 341 -1.45 -48.36 1.33
CA ASP A 341 -1.65 -48.85 -0.04
C ASP A 341 -1.52 -47.74 -1.10
N THR A 342 -1.55 -48.10 -2.39
CA THR A 342 -1.61 -47.15 -3.51
C THR A 342 -2.86 -46.26 -3.41
N PRO A 343 -2.73 -44.94 -3.19
CA PRO A 343 -3.87 -44.05 -2.97
C PRO A 343 -4.57 -43.63 -4.27
N SER A 344 -5.84 -43.23 -4.16
CA SER A 344 -6.57 -42.59 -5.25
C SER A 344 -6.02 -41.18 -5.53
N GLY A 345 -6.22 -40.66 -6.75
CA GLY A 345 -5.79 -39.30 -7.11
C GLY A 345 -6.43 -38.22 -6.23
N ALA A 346 -7.71 -38.39 -5.89
CA ALA A 346 -8.42 -37.49 -4.97
C ALA A 346 -7.83 -37.49 -3.55
N LEU A 347 -7.42 -38.66 -3.03
CA LEU A 347 -6.76 -38.74 -1.72
C LEU A 347 -5.37 -38.07 -1.76
N ILE A 348 -4.58 -38.27 -2.82
CA ILE A 348 -3.33 -37.54 -3.03
C ILE A 348 -3.60 -36.02 -2.96
N GLN A 349 -4.52 -35.52 -3.78
CA GLN A 349 -4.83 -34.09 -3.87
C GLN A 349 -5.29 -33.51 -2.53
N GLN A 350 -6.14 -34.22 -1.78
CA GLN A 350 -6.59 -33.82 -0.44
C GLN A 350 -5.43 -33.72 0.57
N LYS A 351 -4.52 -34.71 0.58
CA LYS A 351 -3.35 -34.71 1.46
C LYS A 351 -2.36 -33.61 1.07
N LEU A 352 -2.15 -33.38 -0.22
CA LEU A 352 -1.30 -32.29 -0.72
C LEU A 352 -1.85 -30.91 -0.34
N GLN A 353 -3.16 -30.68 -0.51
CA GLN A 353 -3.83 -29.45 -0.07
C GLN A 353 -3.65 -29.22 1.45
N SER A 354 -3.75 -30.29 2.25
CA SER A 354 -3.54 -30.23 3.71
C SER A 354 -2.10 -29.80 4.08
N VAL A 355 -1.10 -30.28 3.33
CA VAL A 355 0.30 -29.85 3.48
C VAL A 355 0.45 -28.38 3.11
N PHE A 356 -0.12 -27.94 1.98
CA PHE A 356 -0.09 -26.55 1.53
C PHE A 356 -0.69 -25.60 2.57
N GLU A 357 -1.91 -25.85 3.06
CA GLU A 357 -2.58 -25.01 4.06
C GLU A 357 -1.82 -24.94 5.39
N CYS A 358 -1.22 -26.05 5.82
CA CYS A 358 -0.36 -26.10 7.00
C CYS A 358 0.91 -25.25 6.84
N ARG A 359 1.55 -25.30 5.66
CA ARG A 359 2.89 -24.75 5.44
C ARG A 359 2.90 -23.30 4.92
N TYR A 360 2.01 -22.97 3.99
CA TYR A 360 2.05 -21.74 3.18
C TYR A 360 2.20 -20.47 4.01
N THR A 361 1.25 -20.19 4.92
CA THR A 361 1.26 -18.98 5.75
C THR A 361 2.51 -18.86 6.62
N ARG A 362 3.12 -19.99 7.02
CA ARG A 362 4.34 -20.00 7.84
C ARG A 362 5.58 -19.71 7.00
N ALA A 363 5.73 -20.38 5.86
CA ALA A 363 6.85 -20.16 4.95
C ALA A 363 6.83 -18.73 4.35
N SER A 364 5.67 -18.27 3.87
CA SER A 364 5.51 -16.93 3.28
C SER A 364 5.75 -15.80 4.28
N LEU A 365 5.41 -16.00 5.57
CA LEU A 365 5.72 -15.02 6.61
C LEU A 365 7.23 -14.95 6.89
N ILE A 366 7.91 -16.11 6.96
CA ILE A 366 9.37 -16.19 7.14
C ILE A 366 10.09 -15.59 5.93
N HIS A 367 9.62 -15.86 4.71
CA HIS A 367 10.12 -15.24 3.47
C HIS A 367 10.05 -13.70 3.54
N ARG A 368 8.88 -13.14 3.90
CA ARG A 368 8.71 -11.68 4.06
C ARG A 368 9.66 -11.09 5.10
N TYR A 369 9.76 -11.69 6.29
CA TYR A 369 10.72 -11.22 7.31
C TYR A 369 12.18 -11.37 6.89
N SER A 370 12.53 -12.29 5.98
CA SER A 370 13.88 -12.36 5.41
C SER A 370 14.20 -11.20 4.47
N ARG A 371 13.21 -10.70 3.71
CA ARG A 371 13.33 -9.44 2.95
C ARG A 371 13.44 -8.23 3.89
N ASP A 372 12.65 -8.17 4.96
CA ASP A 372 12.74 -7.07 5.94
C ASP A 372 14.07 -7.06 6.71
N ALA A 373 14.61 -8.24 7.05
CA ALA A 373 15.94 -8.41 7.66
C ALA A 373 17.13 -8.21 6.69
N ALA A 374 16.86 -7.86 5.43
CA ALA A 374 17.84 -7.51 4.40
C ALA A 374 18.02 -5.99 4.21
N ARG A 375 17.14 -5.17 4.81
CA ARG A 375 17.24 -3.71 4.81
C ARG A 375 18.55 -3.23 5.50
N PRO A 376 19.07 -2.03 5.20
CA PRO A 376 20.34 -1.54 5.76
C PRO A 376 20.41 -1.60 7.29
N GLY A 377 21.51 -2.14 7.83
CA GLY A 377 21.66 -2.41 9.27
C GLY A 377 21.96 -1.18 10.13
N THR A 378 22.42 -0.08 9.49
CA THR A 378 22.60 1.25 10.08
C THR A 378 22.09 2.31 9.11
N GLU A 379 21.66 3.48 9.61
CA GLU A 379 21.26 4.62 8.78
C GLU A 379 22.47 5.35 8.18
N ASN A 380 22.29 6.03 7.05
CA ASN A 380 23.35 6.81 6.40
C ASN A 380 23.90 7.89 7.34
N GLY A 381 25.14 7.73 7.81
CA GLY A 381 25.78 8.62 8.78
C GLY A 381 25.44 8.32 10.25
N SER A 382 24.90 7.14 10.56
CA SER A 382 24.77 6.58 11.91
C SER A 382 25.61 5.31 12.06
N LYS A 383 26.22 5.12 13.23
CA LYS A 383 26.92 3.88 13.64
C LYS A 383 26.08 2.98 14.54
N GLU A 384 24.84 3.36 14.81
CA GLU A 384 23.91 2.59 15.66
C GLU A 384 23.32 1.41 14.86
N VAL A 385 23.57 0.18 15.32
CA VAL A 385 23.03 -1.04 14.72
C VAL A 385 21.59 -1.22 15.20
N LYS A 386 20.62 -1.00 14.31
CA LYS A 386 19.19 -1.06 14.66
C LYS A 386 18.57 -2.46 14.51
N MET A 387 19.34 -3.46 14.06
CA MET A 387 18.86 -4.83 13.93
C MET A 387 18.72 -5.52 15.29
N LYS A 388 17.56 -6.14 15.52
CA LYS A 388 17.28 -7.03 16.66
C LYS A 388 17.00 -8.45 16.17
N PRO A 389 18.00 -9.37 16.17
CA PRO A 389 17.79 -10.74 15.69
C PRO A 389 16.80 -11.55 16.53
N ASP A 390 16.55 -11.12 17.77
CA ASP A 390 15.73 -11.77 18.79
C ASP A 390 14.22 -11.64 18.57
N GLU A 391 13.72 -10.52 18.02
CA GLU A 391 12.29 -10.18 17.94
C GLU A 391 11.42 -11.14 17.10
N PHE A 392 12.01 -12.13 16.41
CA PHE A 392 11.28 -13.17 15.66
C PHE A 392 11.78 -14.61 15.93
N MET A 393 12.73 -14.81 16.85
CA MET A 393 13.30 -16.15 17.09
C MET A 393 12.29 -17.17 17.64
N ASP A 394 11.37 -16.72 18.50
CA ASP A 394 10.26 -17.54 19.00
C ASP A 394 9.41 -18.12 17.85
N PHE A 395 9.00 -17.30 16.89
CA PHE A 395 8.21 -17.77 15.76
C PHE A 395 9.01 -18.73 14.89
N ASN A 396 10.27 -18.38 14.59
CA ASN A 396 11.17 -19.22 13.81
C ASN A 396 11.36 -20.61 14.45
N CYS A 397 11.58 -20.69 15.76
CA CYS A 397 12.02 -21.93 16.41
C CYS A 397 10.90 -22.78 17.04
N SER A 398 9.72 -22.22 17.34
CA SER A 398 8.63 -22.90 18.07
C SER A 398 7.74 -23.86 17.24
N TYR A 399 8.23 -24.33 16.09
CA TYR A 399 7.55 -25.36 15.31
C TYR A 399 7.79 -26.75 15.90
N LYS A 400 6.70 -27.47 16.15
CA LYS A 400 6.68 -28.75 16.89
C LYS A 400 6.20 -29.95 16.06
N GLY A 401 5.99 -29.76 14.76
CA GLY A 401 5.40 -30.73 13.83
C GLY A 401 4.10 -30.23 13.21
N ALA A 402 3.75 -30.75 12.04
CA ALA A 402 2.70 -30.26 11.14
C ALA A 402 1.31 -30.42 11.73
N LYS A 403 0.98 -31.60 12.27
CA LYS A 403 -0.32 -31.86 12.91
C LYS A 403 -0.59 -30.89 14.07
N GLU A 404 0.43 -30.59 14.86
CA GLU A 404 0.35 -29.62 15.97
C GLU A 404 0.37 -28.15 15.50
N TRP A 405 0.95 -27.84 14.35
CA TRP A 405 0.87 -26.51 13.75
C TRP A 405 -0.53 -26.26 13.15
N HIS A 406 -1.03 -27.19 12.34
CA HIS A 406 -2.36 -27.12 11.71
C HIS A 406 -3.49 -27.02 12.75
N ARG A 407 -3.43 -27.85 13.81
CA ARG A 407 -4.35 -27.78 14.96
C ARG A 407 -4.33 -26.40 15.65
N ARG A 408 -3.16 -25.75 15.73
CA ARG A 408 -3.01 -24.38 16.29
C ARG A 408 -3.50 -23.28 15.34
N GLN A 409 -3.52 -23.50 14.03
CA GLN A 409 -4.15 -22.59 13.07
C GLN A 409 -5.69 -22.66 13.19
N GLN A 410 -6.25 -23.87 13.13
CA GLN A 410 -7.70 -24.11 13.28
C GLN A 410 -8.25 -23.52 14.59
N ALA A 411 -7.60 -23.80 15.73
CA ALA A 411 -8.02 -23.32 17.05
C ALA A 411 -7.95 -21.79 17.25
N ARG A 412 -7.39 -21.03 16.28
CA ARG A 412 -7.32 -19.57 16.30
C ARG A 412 -8.39 -18.89 15.44
N GLY A 413 -9.34 -19.65 14.89
CA GLY A 413 -10.36 -19.10 13.96
C GLY A 413 -9.79 -18.66 12.62
N ILE A 414 -8.55 -19.06 12.29
CA ILE A 414 -7.94 -18.84 10.98
C ILE A 414 -8.54 -19.89 10.04
N GLY A 415 -9.66 -19.51 9.40
CA GLY A 415 -10.43 -20.39 8.53
C GLY A 415 -9.60 -20.98 7.38
N THR A 416 -9.93 -22.21 6.98
CA THR A 416 -9.24 -23.03 5.97
C THR A 416 -9.53 -22.53 4.55
N ASN A 417 -9.06 -21.32 4.24
CA ASN A 417 -9.14 -20.71 2.90
C ASN A 417 -7.78 -20.12 2.53
N ALA A 418 -6.78 -20.98 2.26
CA ALA A 418 -5.48 -20.52 1.79
C ALA A 418 -5.56 -19.70 0.49
N HIS A 419 -6.56 -19.96 -0.37
CA HIS A 419 -6.81 -19.14 -1.56
C HIS A 419 -7.14 -17.67 -1.25
N SER A 420 -7.90 -17.37 -0.20
CA SER A 420 -8.15 -15.96 0.18
C SER A 420 -6.95 -15.32 0.86
N VAL A 421 -6.04 -16.12 1.45
CA VAL A 421 -4.77 -15.63 1.99
C VAL A 421 -3.76 -15.35 0.87
N ALA A 422 -3.67 -16.21 -0.15
CA ALA A 422 -2.83 -16.00 -1.34
C ALA A 422 -3.23 -14.72 -2.09
N LEU A 423 -4.52 -14.54 -2.38
CA LEU A 423 -5.05 -13.31 -2.98
C LEU A 423 -4.90 -12.07 -2.07
N SER A 424 -4.68 -12.25 -0.77
CA SER A 424 -4.46 -11.17 0.20
C SER A 424 -2.98 -10.93 0.53
N ALA A 425 -2.03 -11.65 -0.07
CA ALA A 425 -0.61 -11.62 0.32
C ALA A 425 0.08 -10.25 0.13
N HIS A 426 -0.50 -9.37 -0.68
CA HIS A 426 -0.03 -7.99 -0.86
C HIS A 426 -0.50 -7.01 0.24
N ALA A 427 -1.34 -7.44 1.19
CA ALA A 427 -1.82 -6.59 2.29
C ALA A 427 -0.87 -6.59 3.50
N PRO A 428 -0.46 -5.43 4.04
CA PRO A 428 0.38 -5.38 5.26
C PRO A 428 -0.31 -5.88 6.54
N SER A 429 -1.63 -5.71 6.66
CA SER A 429 -2.37 -5.70 7.94
C SER A 429 -2.54 -7.04 8.67
N ILE A 430 -2.49 -8.18 7.95
CA ILE A 430 -2.63 -9.50 8.57
C ILE A 430 -1.44 -9.79 9.53
N VAL A 431 -0.26 -9.22 9.25
CA VAL A 431 0.95 -9.43 10.06
C VAL A 431 0.85 -8.74 11.42
N GLU A 432 0.32 -7.52 11.49
CA GLU A 432 0.11 -6.79 12.76
C GLU A 432 -0.91 -7.48 13.67
N THR A 433 -1.91 -8.14 13.06
CA THR A 433 -2.90 -8.96 13.77
C THR A 433 -2.23 -10.22 14.37
N PHE A 434 -1.26 -10.81 13.67
CA PHE A 434 -0.44 -11.90 14.22
C PHE A 434 0.49 -11.44 15.36
N TYR A 435 1.13 -10.28 15.22
CA TYR A 435 2.15 -9.77 16.14
C TYR A 435 1.57 -9.27 17.47
N SER A 436 0.36 -8.71 17.44
CA SER A 436 -0.37 -8.28 18.64
C SER A 436 -0.90 -9.47 19.46
N VAL A 437 -1.45 -10.49 18.80
CA VAL A 437 -2.08 -11.65 19.47
C VAL A 437 -1.04 -12.63 20.06
N THR A 438 0.14 -12.80 19.46
CA THR A 438 1.20 -13.63 20.08
C THR A 438 1.70 -13.05 21.41
N ARG A 439 1.79 -11.71 21.52
CA ARG A 439 2.15 -11.02 22.76
C ARG A 439 1.12 -11.17 23.89
N GLN A 440 -0.16 -11.37 23.57
CA GLN A 440 -1.23 -11.51 24.56
C GLN A 440 -1.29 -12.91 25.22
N HIS A 441 -0.64 -13.92 24.65
CA HIS A 441 -0.68 -15.29 25.18
C HIS A 441 0.63 -15.79 25.82
N THR A 442 1.76 -15.08 25.67
CA THR A 442 3.00 -15.38 26.42
C THR A 442 3.02 -14.77 27.83
N THR A 443 2.13 -13.82 28.13
CA THR A 443 2.02 -13.10 29.40
C THR A 443 1.21 -13.84 30.49
N SER A 444 1.39 -15.16 30.65
CA SER A 444 0.59 -15.97 31.57
C SER A 444 1.35 -16.98 32.45
N THR A 445 2.64 -16.76 32.77
CA THR A 445 3.25 -17.37 33.98
C THR A 445 4.50 -16.64 34.51
N PRO A 446 4.44 -16.03 35.72
CA PRO A 446 5.62 -15.41 36.34
C PRO A 446 6.39 -16.44 37.20
N ARG A 447 7.45 -17.09 36.66
CA ARG A 447 8.25 -18.06 37.44
C ARG A 447 9.78 -17.99 37.27
N ARG A 448 10.43 -17.63 38.39
CA ARG A 448 11.80 -18.00 38.82
C ARG A 448 13.00 -17.45 38.04
N ALA A 449 13.25 -16.16 38.21
CA ALA A 449 14.63 -15.69 38.42
C ALA A 449 15.02 -15.90 39.90
N HIS A 450 15.71 -16.98 40.23
CA HIS A 450 16.23 -17.21 41.59
C HIS A 450 17.54 -18.03 41.55
N ARG A 451 18.56 -17.59 42.31
CA ARG A 451 19.98 -18.00 42.27
C ARG A 451 20.83 -17.48 41.08
N LYS A 452 21.31 -16.23 41.20
CA LYS A 452 22.77 -15.88 41.13
C LYS A 452 23.01 -14.36 41.32
N MET A 453 22.74 -13.83 42.52
CA MET A 453 23.33 -12.54 42.93
C MET A 453 23.40 -12.42 44.46
N THR A 454 24.20 -13.28 45.09
CA THR A 454 24.44 -13.29 46.55
C THR A 454 25.92 -13.57 46.85
N ALA A 455 26.80 -12.84 46.16
CA ALA A 455 28.24 -12.76 46.41
C ALA A 455 28.84 -11.64 45.54
N LEU A 456 28.92 -10.40 46.08
CA LEU A 456 29.78 -9.26 45.67
C LEU A 456 29.20 -7.91 46.16
N HIS A 457 28.95 -7.78 47.47
CA HIS A 457 28.70 -6.48 48.11
C HIS A 457 29.06 -6.48 49.60
N ASN A 458 30.21 -7.07 49.94
CA ASN A 458 30.71 -7.13 51.32
C ASN A 458 32.24 -7.08 51.41
N GLU A 459 32.84 -6.23 50.58
CA GLU A 459 34.17 -5.63 50.68
C GLU A 459 34.09 -4.38 49.78
N GLN A 460 34.51 -3.17 50.18
CA GLN A 460 35.42 -2.79 51.26
C GLN A 460 34.81 -1.70 52.16
N LEU A 461 34.94 -1.84 53.49
CA LEU A 461 34.60 -0.78 54.45
C LEU A 461 35.59 -0.77 55.62
N ARG A 462 36.74 -0.11 55.40
CA ARG A 462 37.87 0.21 56.31
C ARG A 462 38.94 0.88 55.41
N LEU A 463 39.61 2.00 55.72
CA LEU A 463 39.70 2.90 56.89
C LEU A 463 39.82 4.37 56.37
N VAL A 464 39.18 5.38 56.96
CA VAL A 464 39.72 6.36 57.96
C VAL A 464 41.04 7.01 57.46
N THR A 465 41.14 8.34 57.21
CA THR A 465 41.02 9.46 58.18
C THR A 465 40.50 10.81 57.63
N HIS A 466 39.76 11.57 58.48
CA HIS A 466 39.76 13.03 58.74
C HIS A 466 40.24 14.07 57.69
N LYS A 467 39.59 15.24 57.54
CA LYS A 467 39.47 16.30 58.57
C LYS A 467 38.22 17.20 58.47
N ASN A 468 37.81 17.75 59.62
CA ASN A 468 36.87 18.87 59.75
C ASN A 468 37.61 20.22 59.85
N VAL A 469 37.01 21.29 59.34
CA VAL A 469 37.10 22.70 59.84
C VAL A 469 35.72 23.34 59.66
N SER A 470 35.37 24.35 60.47
CA SER A 470 34.01 24.95 60.56
C SER A 470 34.03 26.48 60.62
N CYS A 471 32.83 27.10 60.64
CA CYS A 471 32.55 28.54 60.79
C CYS A 471 32.87 29.38 59.52
N HIS A 472 32.34 30.60 59.27
CA HIS A 472 31.59 31.60 60.07
C HIS A 472 30.49 32.26 59.17
N THR A 473 29.20 32.36 59.57
CA THR A 473 28.44 33.54 60.11
C THR A 473 28.18 34.75 59.19
N GLU A 474 27.10 35.50 59.50
CA GLU A 474 26.65 36.81 58.97
C GLU A 474 25.86 36.83 57.63
N SER A 475 24.95 37.81 57.34
CA SER A 475 23.99 38.59 58.17
C SER A 475 23.01 39.40 57.27
N LEU A 476 21.95 40.00 57.85
CA LEU A 476 21.02 41.02 57.28
C LEU A 476 20.12 40.57 56.08
N SER A 477 18.90 41.08 55.85
CA SER A 477 17.91 41.88 56.63
C SER A 477 16.50 41.63 56.02
N GLN A 478 15.41 41.44 56.79
CA GLN A 478 14.42 42.47 57.23
C GLN A 478 14.03 43.50 56.14
N ILE A 479 12.77 43.92 55.94
CA ILE A 479 11.53 44.07 56.76
C ILE A 479 10.32 43.56 55.88
N GLY A 480 9.09 43.20 56.29
CA GLY A 480 8.25 43.24 57.52
C GLY A 480 6.80 43.72 57.15
N ALA A 481 5.73 43.65 57.97
CA ALA A 481 5.52 43.12 59.32
C ALA A 481 4.01 43.00 59.68
N ARG A 482 3.65 42.12 60.65
CA ARG A 482 2.46 42.18 61.59
C ARG A 482 1.02 42.07 61.01
N SER A 483 -0.05 41.74 61.76
CA SER A 483 -0.37 40.85 62.92
C SER A 483 -1.94 40.75 62.99
N GLU A 484 -2.68 39.93 63.76
CA GLU A 484 -2.63 39.52 65.19
C GLU A 484 -3.42 38.20 65.47
N ASP A 485 -3.02 37.50 66.55
CA ASP A 485 -3.79 36.80 67.61
C ASP A 485 -4.74 35.58 67.42
N ALA A 486 -4.20 34.41 67.81
CA ALA A 486 -4.58 33.57 68.99
C ALA A 486 -5.92 32.78 69.11
N ALA A 487 -5.81 31.44 68.95
CA ALA A 487 -5.96 30.33 69.95
C ALA A 487 -7.06 30.33 71.06
N PRO A 488 -7.27 29.24 71.85
CA PRO A 488 -6.83 27.81 71.81
C PRO A 488 -8.04 26.83 71.66
N GLY A 489 -7.99 25.48 71.73
CA GLY A 489 -6.92 24.48 71.90
C GLY A 489 -7.11 23.54 73.12
N HIS A 490 -7.05 22.20 72.95
CA HIS A 490 -6.59 21.18 73.96
C HIS A 490 -6.65 19.71 73.43
N HIS A 491 -6.00 18.77 74.14
CA HIS A 491 -5.80 17.35 73.80
C HIS A 491 -6.08 16.41 75.01
N SER A 492 -6.02 15.08 74.77
CA SER A 492 -6.14 13.91 75.69
C SER A 492 -7.55 13.32 75.85
N GLY A 493 -7.74 12.01 76.13
CA GLY A 493 -6.75 10.93 76.34
C GLY A 493 -7.35 9.51 76.28
N ALA A 494 -6.55 8.49 76.64
CA ALA A 494 -6.95 7.06 76.73
C ALA A 494 -7.50 6.71 78.15
N THR A 495 -7.97 5.52 78.55
CA THR A 495 -7.89 4.14 78.00
C THR A 495 -8.98 3.21 78.60
N VAL A 496 -9.30 2.12 77.89
CA VAL A 496 -9.88 0.80 78.29
C VAL A 496 -10.16 0.48 79.80
N GLY A 497 -11.35 -0.09 80.07
CA GLY A 497 -11.50 -1.33 80.87
C GLY A 497 -12.45 -1.35 82.08
N GLY A 498 -13.21 -2.45 82.27
CA GLY A 498 -13.75 -2.87 83.58
C GLY A 498 -15.26 -3.20 83.67
N ASP A 499 -15.56 -4.39 84.18
CA ASP A 499 -16.87 -5.03 84.37
C ASP A 499 -17.92 -4.28 85.24
N GLY A 500 -19.21 -4.65 85.10
CA GLY A 500 -20.28 -4.27 86.04
C GLY A 500 -21.69 -4.67 85.59
N SER A 501 -22.26 -5.74 86.15
CA SER A 501 -23.59 -6.27 85.77
C SER A 501 -24.68 -6.01 86.81
N THR A 502 -25.95 -5.82 86.37
CA THR A 502 -27.13 -6.63 86.79
C THR A 502 -28.49 -6.15 86.23
N LEU A 503 -29.32 -7.14 85.79
CA LEU A 503 -30.81 -7.20 85.80
C LEU A 503 -31.64 -6.16 84.98
N SER A 504 -32.83 -6.42 84.40
CA SER A 504 -33.64 -7.61 83.97
C SER A 504 -34.97 -7.04 83.36
N ILE A 505 -35.96 -7.66 82.68
CA ILE A 505 -36.49 -9.00 82.25
C ILE A 505 -37.21 -8.71 80.88
N SER A 506 -37.55 -9.54 79.86
CA SER A 506 -37.60 -10.99 79.45
C SER A 506 -37.21 -11.09 77.93
N GLN A 507 -37.07 -12.20 77.17
CA GLN A 507 -37.60 -13.60 77.14
C GLN A 507 -39.03 -13.81 76.54
N PRO A 508 -39.37 -14.99 75.94
CA PRO A 508 -38.50 -16.10 75.44
C PRO A 508 -38.90 -16.76 74.09
N LEU A 509 -37.96 -17.56 73.52
CA LEU A 509 -38.08 -18.95 72.97
C LEU A 509 -37.04 -19.23 71.84
N ALA A 510 -36.68 -20.51 71.62
CA ALA A 510 -35.71 -20.97 70.60
C ALA A 510 -35.79 -22.49 70.32
N CYS A 511 -35.28 -22.93 69.16
CA CYS A 511 -34.80 -24.30 68.80
C CYS A 511 -33.77 -24.13 67.64
N GLU A 512 -32.57 -24.72 67.61
CA GLU A 512 -32.12 -26.14 67.69
C GLU A 512 -32.25 -26.93 66.36
N MET A 513 -31.38 -27.91 65.99
CA MET A 513 -29.91 -28.08 66.18
C MET A 513 -29.38 -29.23 65.26
N ASP A 514 -28.05 -29.34 65.12
CA ASP A 514 -27.24 -30.56 64.93
C ASP A 514 -27.12 -31.41 63.63
N ALA A 515 -25.84 -31.77 63.38
CA ALA A 515 -25.28 -33.07 62.98
C ALA A 515 -25.36 -33.62 61.53
N ALA A 516 -24.53 -34.64 61.28
CA ALA A 516 -24.25 -35.29 59.99
C ALA A 516 -23.98 -36.80 60.16
N VAL A 517 -24.07 -37.60 59.08
CA VAL A 517 -23.43 -38.93 58.91
C VAL A 517 -23.51 -39.37 57.42
N ALA A 518 -22.79 -40.44 57.03
CA ALA A 518 -22.50 -40.80 55.64
C ALA A 518 -23.13 -42.12 55.13
N GLY A 519 -23.32 -42.19 53.80
CA GLY A 519 -22.86 -43.32 52.97
C GLY A 519 -23.82 -44.48 52.62
N LEU A 520 -23.56 -45.07 51.44
CA LEU A 520 -24.00 -46.41 50.93
C LEU A 520 -25.51 -46.56 50.61
N ALA A 521 -25.97 -47.43 49.69
CA ALA A 521 -25.33 -48.10 48.54
C ALA A 521 -26.39 -48.70 47.55
N SER A 522 -25.95 -49.04 46.33
CA SER A 522 -26.39 -50.12 45.40
C SER A 522 -27.85 -50.63 45.36
N GLY A 523 -28.42 -50.74 44.14
CA GLY A 523 -29.62 -51.56 43.87
C GLY A 523 -29.88 -51.84 42.37
N ASP A 524 -29.70 -53.10 41.96
CA ASP A 524 -29.97 -53.77 40.66
C ASP A 524 -30.29 -55.26 41.02
N PRO A 525 -30.86 -56.19 40.19
CA PRO A 525 -31.18 -56.17 38.76
C PRO A 525 -32.53 -56.86 38.34
N SER A 526 -32.64 -57.23 37.04
CA SER A 526 -33.58 -58.21 36.38
C SER A 526 -34.98 -57.74 35.93
N GLY A 527 -35.59 -58.23 34.83
CA GLY A 527 -35.11 -59.13 33.73
C GLY A 527 -36.23 -59.66 32.80
N ALA A 528 -35.87 -60.22 31.61
CA ALA A 528 -36.73 -60.94 30.60
C ALA A 528 -37.77 -60.09 29.80
N GLN A 529 -38.32 -60.45 28.60
CA GLN A 529 -38.18 -61.62 27.69
C GLN A 529 -38.65 -61.34 26.21
N ASN A 530 -37.96 -61.94 25.21
CA ASN A 530 -38.36 -62.45 23.87
C ASN A 530 -39.20 -61.69 22.77
N VAL A 531 -38.94 -62.11 21.51
CA VAL A 531 -39.50 -61.76 20.17
C VAL A 531 -40.62 -62.76 19.72
N PRO A 532 -41.30 -62.76 18.51
CA PRO A 532 -40.88 -62.32 17.13
C PRO A 532 -41.94 -61.78 16.11
N ASN A 533 -41.47 -61.57 14.85
CA ASN A 533 -42.16 -61.61 13.52
C ASN A 533 -42.69 -60.34 12.79
N MET A 534 -42.70 -60.46 11.44
CA MET A 534 -43.12 -59.56 10.33
C MET A 534 -44.25 -60.28 9.51
N PRO A 535 -44.95 -59.75 8.44
CA PRO A 535 -44.39 -58.99 7.29
C PRO A 535 -45.29 -58.01 6.43
N SER A 536 -44.62 -57.13 5.64
CA SER A 536 -44.87 -56.71 4.22
C SER A 536 -46.23 -56.28 3.57
N TRP A 537 -46.13 -55.26 2.67
CA TRP A 537 -46.86 -54.96 1.39
C TRP A 537 -47.70 -53.64 1.26
N ASP A 538 -47.59 -53.07 0.04
CA ASP A 538 -48.19 -51.87 -0.61
C ASP A 538 -49.61 -52.15 -1.24
N PRO A 539 -50.27 -51.36 -2.16
CA PRO A 539 -49.91 -50.07 -2.84
C PRO A 539 -51.06 -48.99 -3.10
N LEU A 540 -50.67 -47.84 -3.70
CA LEU A 540 -51.29 -47.08 -4.85
C LEU A 540 -52.45 -46.02 -4.73
N MET A 541 -52.17 -44.87 -5.40
CA MET A 541 -53.03 -43.95 -6.21
C MET A 541 -54.15 -43.04 -5.60
N GLY A 542 -54.23 -41.78 -6.07
CA GLY A 542 -55.37 -40.84 -5.90
C GLY A 542 -55.02 -39.36 -6.21
N SER A 543 -55.85 -38.62 -6.97
CA SER A 543 -55.52 -37.32 -7.60
C SER A 543 -56.28 -36.07 -7.11
N THR A 544 -56.01 -34.92 -7.75
CA THR A 544 -56.91 -33.75 -8.06
C THR A 544 -57.16 -32.60 -7.03
N THR A 545 -56.48 -31.47 -7.26
CA THR A 545 -56.98 -30.07 -7.45
C THR A 545 -58.08 -29.43 -6.57
N PHE A 546 -57.83 -28.21 -6.04
CA PHE A 546 -58.46 -26.93 -6.46
C PHE A 546 -57.85 -25.69 -5.73
N ASP A 547 -58.17 -24.47 -6.19
CA ASP A 547 -57.49 -23.19 -5.87
C ASP A 547 -58.15 -22.28 -4.79
N ASP A 548 -57.36 -21.29 -4.32
CA ASP A 548 -57.67 -19.96 -3.72
C ASP A 548 -58.78 -19.74 -2.66
N TYR A 549 -58.43 -19.21 -1.47
CA TYR A 549 -58.29 -17.74 -1.24
C TYR A 549 -57.85 -17.37 0.21
N ASP A 550 -56.98 -16.34 0.32
CA ASP A 550 -56.61 -15.47 1.47
C ASP A 550 -56.26 -16.00 2.90
N GLY A 551 -55.48 -15.18 3.65
CA GLY A 551 -55.49 -15.21 5.12
C GLY A 551 -54.16 -15.14 5.90
N ALA A 552 -53.02 -14.80 5.30
CA ALA A 552 -51.72 -14.89 5.99
C ALA A 552 -51.42 -13.71 6.96
N GLN A 553 -51.20 -14.02 8.25
CA GLN A 553 -50.38 -13.20 9.15
C GLN A 553 -49.15 -14.01 9.61
N VAL A 554 -47.96 -13.44 9.46
CA VAL A 554 -46.68 -14.07 9.84
C VAL A 554 -45.81 -13.07 10.61
N PRO A 555 -45.40 -13.37 11.86
CA PRO A 555 -44.33 -12.65 12.54
C PRO A 555 -42.95 -13.12 12.03
N SER A 556 -42.14 -12.18 11.56
CA SER A 556 -40.85 -12.45 10.92
C SER A 556 -39.70 -12.67 11.91
N PHE A 557 -38.85 -13.67 11.65
CA PHE A 557 -37.50 -13.74 12.25
C PHE A 557 -36.46 -14.57 11.47
N PHE A 558 -36.86 -15.59 10.70
CA PHE A 558 -35.93 -16.67 10.28
C PHE A 558 -35.59 -16.81 8.79
N GLU A 559 -36.09 -15.95 7.90
CA GLU A 559 -36.04 -16.24 6.44
C GLU A 559 -34.82 -15.67 5.68
N GLN A 560 -33.89 -14.98 6.35
CA GLN A 560 -32.73 -14.37 5.68
C GLN A 560 -31.41 -14.59 6.44
N ILE A 561 -30.78 -15.74 6.20
CA ILE A 561 -29.43 -15.88 5.57
C ILE A 561 -29.04 -17.38 5.51
N MET A 562 -29.52 -18.02 4.44
CA MET A 562 -28.85 -19.04 3.61
C MET A 562 -28.01 -20.16 4.28
N VAL A 563 -28.51 -21.39 4.20
CA VAL A 563 -27.72 -22.60 3.92
C VAL A 563 -28.32 -23.27 2.67
N PRO A 564 -27.54 -23.67 1.66
CA PRO A 564 -28.07 -24.29 0.43
C PRO A 564 -28.37 -25.79 0.61
N GLY A 565 -29.34 -26.30 -0.15
CA GLY A 565 -29.66 -27.72 -0.27
C GLY A 565 -30.26 -28.06 -1.65
N PRO A 566 -30.23 -29.33 -2.12
CA PRO A 566 -30.36 -29.66 -3.55
C PRO A 566 -31.53 -30.57 -3.94
N ASP A 567 -31.55 -30.98 -5.22
CA ASP A 567 -32.26 -32.11 -5.83
C ASP A 567 -33.79 -31.96 -6.12
N PHE A 568 -34.38 -32.47 -7.23
CA PHE A 568 -33.86 -33.26 -8.36
C PHE A 568 -34.69 -33.12 -9.67
N ILE A 569 -34.02 -33.23 -10.82
CA ILE A 569 -34.33 -33.98 -12.08
C ILE A 569 -35.81 -34.46 -12.26
N GLY A 570 -36.55 -34.16 -13.34
CA GLY A 570 -36.33 -34.45 -14.78
C GLY A 570 -37.56 -35.23 -15.33
N ALA A 571 -37.73 -35.69 -16.57
CA ALA A 571 -37.09 -35.54 -17.90
C ALA A 571 -38.15 -36.08 -18.94
N ASP A 572 -37.98 -36.30 -20.25
CA ASP A 572 -36.95 -36.13 -21.30
C ASP A 572 -37.68 -36.03 -22.66
N SER A 573 -37.05 -35.50 -23.72
CA SER A 573 -37.24 -36.03 -25.09
C SER A 573 -36.12 -35.63 -26.07
N THR A 574 -35.06 -36.44 -26.11
CA THR A 574 -34.36 -36.95 -27.32
C THR A 574 -34.03 -36.04 -28.55
N GLN A 575 -32.77 -36.18 -29.02
CA GLN A 575 -32.21 -35.91 -30.37
C GLN A 575 -31.38 -34.63 -30.60
N PHE A 576 -30.39 -34.78 -31.50
CA PHE A 576 -29.28 -33.87 -31.85
C PHE A 576 -29.44 -33.35 -33.32
N PRO A 577 -28.58 -32.46 -33.86
CA PRO A 577 -28.97 -31.24 -34.60
C PRO A 577 -29.18 -31.45 -36.12
N PRO A 578 -29.53 -30.39 -36.89
CA PRO A 578 -28.48 -29.74 -37.70
C PRO A 578 -28.64 -28.22 -38.05
N ILE A 579 -27.51 -27.49 -38.04
CA ILE A 579 -26.89 -26.73 -39.16
C ILE A 579 -27.78 -25.90 -40.15
N ILE A 580 -27.44 -24.58 -40.26
CA ILE A 580 -27.56 -23.63 -41.41
C ILE A 580 -28.89 -22.88 -41.72
N ASN A 581 -28.71 -21.55 -41.88
CA ASN A 581 -29.39 -20.50 -42.67
C ASN A 581 -30.93 -20.41 -42.85
N ASN A 582 -31.33 -19.16 -43.14
CA ASN A 582 -32.59 -18.69 -43.74
C ASN A 582 -33.85 -18.83 -42.87
N LEU A 583 -34.35 -17.67 -42.39
CA LEU A 583 -35.62 -17.12 -42.87
C LEU A 583 -35.82 -15.68 -42.34
N PHE A 584 -35.60 -14.70 -43.22
CA PHE A 584 -36.37 -13.45 -43.14
C PHE A 584 -37.74 -13.69 -43.80
N PRO A 585 -38.82 -13.14 -43.25
CA PRO A 585 -39.98 -12.72 -44.02
C PRO A 585 -40.04 -11.18 -44.07
N ASP A 586 -40.12 -10.65 -45.27
CA ASP A 586 -40.13 -9.21 -45.56
C ASP A 586 -41.47 -8.50 -45.24
N GLN A 587 -41.40 -7.15 -45.21
CA GLN A 587 -42.45 -6.19 -45.63
C GLN A 587 -43.73 -5.97 -44.76
N ASP A 588 -44.27 -4.75 -44.62
CA ASP A 588 -43.72 -3.38 -44.85
C ASP A 588 -44.65 -2.26 -44.26
N TRP A 589 -44.26 -0.99 -44.49
CA TRP A 589 -45.08 0.26 -44.52
C TRP A 589 -45.36 1.06 -43.22
N LEU A 590 -44.34 1.82 -42.84
CA LEU A 590 -44.29 3.31 -42.73
C LEU A 590 -45.45 4.12 -42.11
N GLY A 591 -45.07 5.06 -41.23
CA GLY A 591 -45.92 6.13 -40.67
C GLY A 591 -45.15 7.28 -39.99
N GLU A 592 -44.37 8.03 -40.79
CA GLU A 592 -43.76 9.35 -40.51
C GLU A 592 -43.34 9.75 -39.07
N VAL A 593 -42.05 9.58 -38.77
CA VAL A 593 -41.24 10.59 -38.05
C VAL A 593 -39.89 10.71 -38.79
N ASP A 594 -39.34 11.91 -38.92
CA ASP A 594 -38.19 12.21 -39.78
C ASP A 594 -36.87 11.57 -39.28
N ILE A 595 -36.12 10.95 -40.20
CA ILE A 595 -34.88 10.21 -39.97
C ILE A 595 -33.67 10.90 -40.65
N PHE A 596 -33.86 11.95 -41.46
CA PHE A 596 -32.82 12.54 -42.30
C PHE A 596 -32.51 14.01 -42.01
N SER A 597 -32.35 14.35 -40.72
CA SER A 597 -31.60 15.55 -40.34
C SER A 597 -30.10 15.34 -40.60
N THR A 598 -29.49 16.24 -41.38
CA THR A 598 -28.16 16.09 -41.97
C THR A 598 -27.01 16.01 -40.95
N ASP A 599 -26.44 14.82 -40.72
CA ASP A 599 -25.02 14.67 -40.31
C ASP A 599 -24.40 13.25 -40.51
N PHE A 600 -24.84 12.50 -41.53
CA PHE A 600 -24.31 11.13 -41.80
C PHE A 600 -23.73 10.95 -43.21
N GLY A 601 -22.44 10.60 -43.28
CA GLY A 601 -21.79 10.08 -44.49
C GLY A 601 -20.27 10.33 -44.55
N PRO A 602 -19.44 9.34 -44.91
CA PRO A 602 -19.56 7.89 -44.67
C PRO A 602 -18.52 7.43 -43.62
N ILE A 603 -18.97 6.90 -42.48
CA ILE A 603 -18.06 6.37 -41.44
C ILE A 603 -17.73 4.90 -41.74
N VAL A 604 -16.96 4.67 -42.80
CA VAL A 604 -16.39 3.36 -43.15
C VAL A 604 -14.91 3.57 -43.53
N GLY A 605 -14.04 3.53 -42.51
CA GLY A 605 -12.60 3.75 -42.68
C GLY A 605 -11.82 3.90 -41.37
N GLU A 606 -12.20 4.85 -40.51
CA GLU A 606 -11.35 5.27 -39.36
C GLU A 606 -11.95 5.02 -37.95
N SER A 607 -13.13 4.41 -37.83
CA SER A 607 -13.83 4.26 -36.52
C SER A 607 -13.74 2.86 -35.89
N MET A 608 -12.81 2.02 -36.36
CA MET A 608 -12.49 0.70 -35.79
C MET A 608 -11.27 0.76 -34.83
N VAL A 609 -11.03 1.90 -34.17
CA VAL A 609 -9.85 2.13 -33.31
C VAL A 609 -10.26 2.43 -31.85
N PRO A 610 -10.10 1.45 -30.93
CA PRO A 610 -10.19 1.61 -29.46
C PRO A 610 -9.10 2.57 -28.91
N PRO A 611 -8.74 2.60 -27.61
CA PRO A 611 -7.53 3.31 -27.15
C PRO A 611 -6.21 2.61 -27.54
N HIS A 612 -6.21 1.85 -28.64
CA HIS A 612 -5.08 1.13 -29.18
C HIS A 612 -4.11 2.06 -29.89
N TRP A 613 -2.83 1.83 -29.63
CA TRP A 613 -1.77 2.29 -30.53
C TRP A 613 -1.74 1.38 -31.76
N PRO A 614 -1.64 1.89 -33.00
CA PRO A 614 -1.54 1.02 -34.15
C PRO A 614 -0.24 0.21 -34.10
N PRO A 615 -0.28 -1.12 -34.32
CA PRO A 615 0.92 -1.87 -34.66
C PRO A 615 1.54 -1.29 -35.94
N SER A 616 2.87 -1.26 -36.01
CA SER A 616 3.55 -1.23 -37.30
C SER A 616 3.36 -2.59 -37.96
N ASP A 617 2.47 -2.66 -38.96
CA ASP A 617 2.82 -3.12 -40.32
C ASP A 617 1.57 -3.56 -41.11
N GLU A 618 1.09 -2.68 -42.00
CA GLU A 618 0.53 -3.11 -43.29
C GLU A 618 1.34 -2.47 -44.42
N GLN A 619 2.36 -3.20 -44.87
CA GLN A 619 2.94 -3.00 -46.20
C GLN A 619 2.83 -4.33 -46.97
N SER A 620 2.49 -4.23 -48.25
CA SER A 620 2.27 -5.39 -49.12
C SER A 620 3.56 -6.20 -49.32
N PRO A 621 3.47 -7.51 -49.64
CA PRO A 621 4.63 -8.38 -49.79
C PRO A 621 5.39 -8.14 -51.11
N PHE A 622 5.93 -6.94 -51.31
CA PHE A 622 6.85 -6.62 -52.41
C PHE A 622 7.96 -5.63 -52.02
N ASP A 623 9.14 -5.95 -52.56
CA ASP A 623 10.41 -5.21 -52.58
C ASP A 623 11.17 -5.02 -51.25
N SER A 624 12.34 -5.66 -51.17
CA SER A 624 13.20 -5.71 -49.99
C SER A 624 14.30 -4.66 -50.05
N THR A 625 14.01 -3.41 -49.65
CA THR A 625 15.04 -2.38 -49.45
C THR A 625 15.00 -1.81 -48.03
N ARG A 626 16.14 -1.85 -47.33
CA ARG A 626 16.31 -1.14 -46.06
C ARG A 626 16.34 0.37 -46.34
N VAL A 627 15.41 1.11 -45.76
CA VAL A 627 15.53 2.56 -45.64
C VAL A 627 16.32 2.87 -44.38
N ASP A 628 17.64 3.00 -44.52
CA ASP A 628 18.52 3.34 -43.40
C ASP A 628 18.19 4.74 -42.85
N VAL A 629 17.60 4.78 -41.65
CA VAL A 629 17.34 6.03 -40.92
C VAL A 629 18.67 6.53 -40.34
N PRO A 630 19.15 7.74 -40.70
CA PRO A 630 20.47 8.19 -40.28
C PRO A 630 20.63 8.28 -38.75
N GLU A 631 21.68 7.66 -38.20
CA GLU A 631 21.95 7.56 -36.76
C GLU A 631 21.96 8.91 -36.03
N ALA A 632 22.40 9.98 -36.70
CA ALA A 632 22.37 11.35 -36.16
C ALA A 632 20.96 11.82 -35.72
N SER A 633 19.90 11.19 -36.25
CA SER A 633 18.49 11.49 -35.90
C SER A 633 17.97 10.75 -34.67
N SER A 634 18.59 9.64 -34.25
CA SER A 634 18.25 8.95 -32.99
C SER A 634 18.94 9.61 -31.80
N LEU A 635 20.26 9.88 -31.93
CA LEU A 635 21.09 10.53 -30.91
C LEU A 635 20.49 11.87 -30.42
N THR A 636 19.97 12.67 -31.35
CA THR A 636 19.31 13.94 -31.02
C THR A 636 18.00 13.74 -30.24
N ARG A 637 17.20 12.70 -30.53
CA ARG A 637 15.96 12.40 -29.79
C ARG A 637 16.23 11.95 -28.35
N VAL A 638 17.27 11.13 -28.14
CA VAL A 638 17.70 10.69 -26.80
C VAL A 638 18.17 11.90 -25.97
N GLU A 639 19.00 12.78 -26.56
CA GLU A 639 19.45 14.01 -25.90
C GLU A 639 18.29 14.98 -25.57
N HIS A 640 17.25 15.03 -26.42
CA HIS A 640 16.02 15.76 -26.08
C HIS A 640 15.22 15.10 -24.95
N ALA A 641 15.25 13.77 -24.78
CA ALA A 641 14.59 13.06 -23.68
C ALA A 641 15.34 13.30 -22.35
N ARG A 642 16.67 13.18 -22.37
CA ARG A 642 17.59 13.54 -21.28
C ARG A 642 17.30 14.91 -20.69
N ARG A 643 17.21 15.94 -21.55
CA ARG A 643 16.97 17.32 -21.10
C ARG A 643 15.61 17.47 -20.41
N ARG A 644 14.56 16.80 -20.91
CA ARG A 644 13.24 16.78 -20.27
C ARG A 644 13.29 16.10 -18.90
N HIS A 645 13.92 14.94 -18.81
CA HIS A 645 14.11 14.23 -17.53
C HIS A 645 14.95 15.04 -16.52
N ALA A 646 16.02 15.71 -16.96
CA ALA A 646 16.85 16.56 -16.10
C ALA A 646 16.06 17.77 -15.54
N ILE A 647 15.23 18.42 -16.37
CA ILE A 647 14.30 19.47 -15.93
C ILE A 647 13.26 18.88 -14.95
N PHE A 648 12.69 17.71 -15.24
CA PHE A 648 11.70 17.08 -14.37
C PHE A 648 12.25 16.69 -12.99
N LYS A 649 13.55 16.38 -12.83
CA LYS A 649 14.16 16.16 -11.50
C LYS A 649 14.08 17.40 -10.59
N GLN A 650 14.05 18.59 -11.17
CA GLN A 650 13.91 19.85 -10.42
C GLN A 650 12.45 20.12 -9.99
N SER A 651 11.47 19.45 -10.62
CA SER A 651 10.02 19.63 -10.39
C SER A 651 9.58 19.37 -8.93
N PRO A 652 8.42 19.91 -8.49
CA PRO A 652 7.91 19.72 -7.12
C PRO A 652 7.44 18.30 -6.77
N TRP A 653 7.46 17.32 -7.69
CA TRP A 653 6.98 15.95 -7.42
C TRP A 653 8.01 15.07 -6.70
N LEU A 654 9.30 15.18 -7.05
CA LEU A 654 10.34 14.24 -6.58
C LEU A 654 11.07 14.78 -5.34
N TRP A 655 10.82 14.20 -4.17
CA TRP A 655 11.67 14.36 -2.97
C TRP A 655 12.80 13.33 -2.98
N PHE A 656 13.93 13.67 -2.37
CA PHE A 656 15.00 12.73 -2.03
C PHE A 656 15.27 12.91 -0.53
N PRO A 657 14.98 11.92 0.32
CA PRO A 657 15.14 12.05 1.77
C PRO A 657 16.60 12.25 2.19
N GLU A 658 16.91 13.43 2.74
CA GLU A 658 18.23 13.74 3.28
C GLU A 658 18.42 13.14 4.69
N SER A 659 19.62 12.63 4.98
CA SER A 659 19.91 12.11 6.32
C SER A 659 19.76 13.20 7.39
N LYS A 660 19.07 12.86 8.48
CA LYS A 660 18.71 13.76 9.61
C LYS A 660 17.70 14.87 9.26
N GLN A 661 17.09 14.87 8.07
CA GLN A 661 15.99 15.78 7.75
C GLN A 661 14.74 15.42 8.59
N HIS A 662 14.16 16.41 9.25
CA HIS A 662 13.03 16.25 10.17
C HIS A 662 11.92 17.29 9.92
N ALA A 663 10.81 17.19 10.66
CA ALA A 663 9.60 18.00 10.49
C ALA A 663 9.80 19.53 10.45
N PHE A 664 10.93 20.02 10.97
CA PHE A 664 11.24 21.45 11.12
C PHE A 664 12.58 21.85 10.47
N SER A 665 13.21 20.98 9.66
CA SER A 665 14.48 21.32 8.97
C SER A 665 14.35 22.41 7.92
N GLU A 666 13.13 22.70 7.45
CA GLU A 666 12.87 23.76 6.47
C GLU A 666 12.65 25.13 7.15
N HIS A 667 12.10 25.13 8.37
CA HIS A 667 11.58 26.31 9.07
C HIS A 667 11.79 26.15 10.60
N HIS A 668 12.67 26.95 11.19
CA HIS A 668 13.02 26.89 12.62
C HIS A 668 12.31 27.91 13.51
N ASP A 669 11.63 28.89 12.92
CA ASP A 669 11.04 30.03 13.63
C ASP A 669 9.54 30.15 13.36
N ILE A 670 8.76 30.38 14.42
CA ILE A 670 7.38 30.87 14.32
C ILE A 670 7.41 32.39 14.46
N ARG A 671 7.14 33.12 13.36
CA ARG A 671 7.09 34.59 13.32
C ARG A 671 5.87 35.04 12.52
N LEU A 672 4.77 35.26 13.24
CA LEU A 672 3.60 35.97 12.72
C LEU A 672 3.79 37.46 12.98
N ASP A 673 3.69 38.23 11.90
CA ASP A 673 3.82 39.68 11.89
C ASP A 673 2.40 40.27 11.87
N GLU A 674 1.85 40.56 13.05
CA GLU A 674 0.48 41.06 13.20
C GLU A 674 0.30 42.41 12.48
N THR A 675 1.33 43.27 12.51
CA THR A 675 1.35 44.56 11.81
C THR A 675 1.24 44.43 10.29
N ASN A 676 1.86 43.41 9.69
CA ASN A 676 1.69 43.11 8.25
C ASN A 676 0.48 42.22 7.95
N LEU A 677 -0.16 41.60 8.94
CA LEU A 677 -1.43 40.90 8.74
C LEU A 677 -2.57 41.92 8.52
N HIS A 678 -2.64 42.96 9.35
CA HIS A 678 -3.66 44.02 9.23
C HIS A 678 -3.48 44.97 8.02
N SER A 679 -2.32 44.94 7.35
CA SER A 679 -2.08 45.73 6.13
C SER A 679 -2.28 44.92 4.84
N ALA A 680 -2.29 43.58 4.92
CA ALA A 680 -2.33 42.68 3.77
C ALA A 680 -3.69 41.98 3.65
N ALA A 681 -4.68 42.72 3.14
CA ALA A 681 -6.06 42.26 3.03
C ALA A 681 -6.20 40.87 2.37
N SER A 682 -6.90 39.97 3.05
CA SER A 682 -7.20 38.64 2.51
C SER A 682 -8.44 38.70 1.59
N PRO A 683 -8.44 38.05 0.42
CA PRO A 683 -9.63 37.95 -0.45
C PRO A 683 -10.83 37.26 0.21
N LEU A 684 -10.62 36.60 1.35
CA LEU A 684 -11.62 35.91 2.16
C LEU A 684 -12.00 36.69 3.43
N GLU A 685 -11.39 37.85 3.68
CA GLU A 685 -11.62 38.67 4.86
C GLU A 685 -13.08 39.17 4.96
N PRO A 686 -13.75 39.64 3.89
CA PRO A 686 -15.17 39.99 3.96
C PRO A 686 -16.08 38.79 4.29
N TYR A 687 -15.67 37.57 3.92
CA TYR A 687 -16.39 36.35 4.28
C TYR A 687 -16.14 35.97 5.75
N ALA A 688 -14.91 36.18 6.24
CA ALA A 688 -14.55 36.00 7.65
C ALA A 688 -15.22 37.01 8.60
N GLU A 689 -15.51 38.23 8.13
CA GLU A 689 -16.34 39.21 8.85
C GLU A 689 -17.81 38.75 8.96
N THR A 690 -18.35 38.12 7.92
CA THR A 690 -19.73 37.58 7.93
C THR A 690 -19.91 36.26 8.71
N LEU A 691 -18.84 35.71 9.29
CA LEU A 691 -18.91 34.45 10.04
C LEU A 691 -19.52 34.64 11.44
N SER A 692 -20.74 34.14 11.61
CA SER A 692 -21.38 33.99 12.92
C SER A 692 -20.87 32.72 13.62
N ILE A 693 -19.86 32.90 14.47
CA ILE A 693 -19.34 31.92 15.45
C ILE A 693 -19.91 32.30 16.83
N PRO A 694 -20.36 31.35 17.68
CA PRO A 694 -21.00 31.64 18.96
C PRO A 694 -20.11 32.35 19.99
N ASP A 695 -18.81 32.10 19.98
CA ASP A 695 -17.84 32.61 20.96
C ASP A 695 -16.69 33.40 20.32
N LYS A 696 -16.01 34.20 21.15
CA LYS A 696 -14.73 34.83 20.85
C LYS A 696 -13.61 34.04 21.50
N MET A 697 -12.45 33.97 20.85
CA MET A 697 -11.31 33.20 21.36
C MET A 697 -10.75 33.83 22.63
N SER A 698 -10.74 33.09 23.74
CA SER A 698 -10.15 33.57 24.98
C SER A 698 -8.61 33.50 24.97
N MET A 699 -7.97 34.25 25.87
CA MET A 699 -6.54 34.09 26.14
C MET A 699 -6.20 32.66 26.61
N GLN A 700 -7.13 31.96 27.28
CA GLN A 700 -6.94 30.57 27.70
C GLN A 700 -6.92 29.62 26.49
N THR A 701 -7.75 29.84 25.47
CA THR A 701 -7.71 29.06 24.22
C THR A 701 -6.49 29.37 23.36
N ARG A 702 -6.09 30.64 23.29
CA ARG A 702 -4.79 31.06 22.71
C ARG A 702 -3.62 30.34 23.39
N ASP A 703 -3.63 30.26 24.73
CA ASP A 703 -2.58 29.57 25.49
C ASP A 703 -2.64 28.04 25.36
N ARG A 704 -3.82 27.44 25.16
CA ARG A 704 -3.95 26.00 24.81
C ARG A 704 -3.31 25.67 23.47
N VAL A 705 -3.43 26.54 22.47
CA VAL A 705 -2.69 26.41 21.19
C VAL A 705 -1.19 26.54 21.43
N PHE A 706 -0.74 27.53 22.22
CA PHE A 706 0.68 27.71 22.57
C PHE A 706 1.27 26.48 23.30
N GLN A 707 0.53 25.90 24.26
CA GLN A 707 0.93 24.68 24.97
C GLN A 707 1.05 23.47 24.04
N LEU A 708 0.16 23.32 23.05
CA LEU A 708 0.26 22.25 22.05
C LEU A 708 1.54 22.37 21.22
N ILE A 709 1.88 23.60 20.81
CA ILE A 709 3.12 23.92 20.08
C ILE A 709 4.33 23.53 20.93
N LEU A 710 4.39 23.97 22.20
CA LEU A 710 5.51 23.67 23.11
C LEU A 710 5.65 22.16 23.40
N ARG A 711 4.56 21.44 23.70
CA ARG A 711 4.57 19.97 23.95
C ARG A 711 5.12 19.20 22.73
N THR A 712 4.79 19.66 21.53
CA THR A 712 5.08 18.96 20.27
C THR A 712 6.44 19.32 19.67
N ALA A 713 6.79 20.61 19.65
CA ALA A 713 8.03 21.11 19.07
C ALA A 713 9.23 21.01 20.03
N LYS A 714 8.99 21.13 21.34
CA LYS A 714 10.05 21.19 22.37
C LYS A 714 11.09 22.26 22.00
N SER A 715 12.38 21.97 22.13
CA SER A 715 13.48 22.87 21.78
C SER A 715 13.81 22.96 20.27
N GLN A 716 12.96 22.44 19.38
CA GLN A 716 13.24 22.38 17.93
C GLN A 716 12.77 23.62 17.14
N ILE A 717 12.05 24.55 17.78
CA ILE A 717 11.52 25.78 17.17
C ILE A 717 11.78 26.97 18.10
N SER A 718 12.14 28.12 17.53
CA SER A 718 12.16 29.43 18.18
C SER A 718 10.80 30.13 18.05
N ILE A 719 10.30 30.68 19.16
CA ILE A 719 9.04 31.44 19.20
C ILE A 719 9.32 32.78 19.91
N PRO A 720 9.88 33.79 19.19
CA PRO A 720 10.22 35.09 19.78
C PRO A 720 9.00 35.91 20.22
N SER A 721 7.86 35.70 19.55
CA SER A 721 6.55 36.20 19.93
C SER A 721 5.48 35.18 19.51
N PHE A 722 4.37 35.11 20.24
CA PHE A 722 3.22 34.28 19.88
C PHE A 722 1.97 35.16 19.83
N PRO A 723 1.09 35.04 18.81
CA PRO A 723 0.04 36.03 18.53
C PRO A 723 -0.95 36.31 19.67
N SER A 724 -1.63 37.43 19.53
CA SER A 724 -2.86 37.77 20.25
C SER A 724 -3.99 36.79 19.95
N ALA A 725 -4.96 36.66 20.87
CA ALA A 725 -6.14 35.84 20.63
C ALA A 725 -6.99 36.36 19.45
N GLU A 726 -7.06 37.68 19.26
CA GLU A 726 -7.78 38.32 18.15
C GLU A 726 -7.18 37.98 16.78
N CYS A 727 -5.84 37.96 16.67
CA CYS A 727 -5.13 37.51 15.47
C CYS A 727 -5.39 36.02 15.17
N LEU A 728 -5.37 35.16 16.19
CA LEU A 728 -5.71 33.73 16.02
C LEU A 728 -7.18 33.54 15.63
N GLU A 729 -8.12 34.33 16.18
CA GLU A 729 -9.54 34.30 15.82
C GLU A 729 -9.76 34.70 14.35
N LEU A 730 -9.08 35.76 13.87
CA LEU A 730 -9.12 36.18 12.46
C LEU A 730 -8.59 35.08 11.53
N LEU A 731 -7.43 34.50 11.85
CA LEU A 731 -6.84 33.40 11.08
C LEU A 731 -7.77 32.16 11.06
N MET A 732 -8.33 31.79 12.21
CA MET A 732 -9.30 30.70 12.33
C MET A 732 -10.55 30.94 11.46
N LYS A 733 -11.13 32.15 11.52
CA LYS A 733 -12.28 32.55 10.69
C LYS A 733 -11.96 32.49 9.20
N ILE A 734 -10.79 32.96 8.77
CA ILE A 734 -10.36 32.86 7.36
C ILE A 734 -10.18 31.39 6.93
N GLY A 735 -9.67 30.52 7.82
CA GLY A 735 -9.59 29.08 7.58
C GLY A 735 -10.96 28.42 7.35
N ILE A 736 -11.95 28.76 8.18
CA ILE A 736 -13.36 28.30 8.02
C ILE A 736 -13.98 28.90 6.74
N ALA A 737 -13.80 30.20 6.51
CA ALA A 737 -14.34 30.91 5.35
C ALA A 737 -13.84 30.32 4.01
N LYS A 738 -12.57 29.89 3.93
CA LYS A 738 -12.06 29.24 2.72
C LYS A 738 -12.82 27.96 2.38
N ARG A 739 -13.13 27.12 3.38
CA ARG A 739 -13.90 25.88 3.20
C ARG A 739 -15.37 26.16 2.86
N LEU A 740 -15.97 27.19 3.44
CA LEU A 740 -17.35 27.58 3.10
C LEU A 740 -17.53 27.95 1.62
N GLU A 741 -16.50 28.47 0.95
CA GLU A 741 -16.55 28.79 -0.48
C GLU A 741 -16.60 27.54 -1.39
N THR A 742 -15.99 26.44 -0.99
CA THR A 742 -15.83 25.20 -1.80
C THR A 742 -16.64 24.02 -1.24
N ASP A 743 -16.38 23.66 0.00
CA ASP A 743 -16.62 22.36 0.63
C ASP A 743 -16.93 22.55 2.14
N ALA A 744 -18.17 22.90 2.47
CA ALA A 744 -18.54 23.33 3.82
C ALA A 744 -18.72 22.16 4.82
N TRP A 745 -17.66 21.47 5.29
CA TRP A 745 -17.76 20.33 6.22
C TRP A 745 -17.44 20.63 7.71
N ILE A 746 -17.29 21.91 8.06
CA ILE A 746 -17.28 22.39 9.45
C ILE A 746 -18.46 23.35 9.61
N HIS A 747 -19.32 23.09 10.60
CA HIS A 747 -20.54 23.86 10.84
C HIS A 747 -20.25 25.13 11.65
N GLN A 748 -20.34 26.29 11.01
CA GLN A 748 -19.90 27.57 11.59
C GLN A 748 -20.64 27.94 12.89
N SER A 749 -21.95 27.71 12.98
CA SER A 749 -22.81 28.24 14.05
C SER A 749 -22.97 27.32 15.26
N THR A 750 -22.33 26.14 15.25
CA THR A 750 -22.15 25.29 16.45
C THR A 750 -20.67 25.04 16.77
N PHE A 751 -19.74 25.64 16.02
CA PHE A 751 -18.31 25.55 16.30
C PHE A 751 -17.98 26.49 17.47
N CYS A 752 -17.74 25.94 18.66
CA CYS A 752 -17.26 26.70 19.81
C CYS A 752 -15.73 26.60 19.93
N SER A 753 -15.03 27.74 19.87
CA SER A 753 -13.57 27.78 19.97
C SER A 753 -13.04 27.35 21.34
N GLU A 754 -13.73 27.71 22.43
CA GLU A 754 -13.36 27.28 23.79
C GLU A 754 -13.50 25.75 23.98
N GLN A 755 -14.48 25.11 23.33
CA GLN A 755 -14.69 23.66 23.44
C GLN A 755 -13.93 22.84 22.39
N ALA A 756 -13.44 23.46 21.31
CA ALA A 756 -12.75 22.78 20.23
C ALA A 756 -11.42 22.14 20.67
N ARG A 757 -11.07 21.02 20.03
CA ARG A 757 -9.77 20.35 20.16
C ARG A 757 -8.63 21.27 19.74
N SER A 758 -7.54 21.29 20.52
CA SER A 758 -6.38 22.14 20.26
C SER A 758 -5.74 21.84 18.89
N GLU A 759 -5.80 20.58 18.42
CA GLU A 759 -5.31 20.20 17.10
C GLU A 759 -6.16 20.80 15.96
N LEU A 760 -7.49 20.82 16.13
CA LEU A 760 -8.43 21.40 15.15
C LEU A 760 -8.31 22.93 15.10
N LEU A 761 -8.22 23.59 16.26
CA LEU A 761 -7.94 25.03 16.35
C LEU A 761 -6.62 25.39 15.64
N THR A 762 -5.55 24.65 15.93
CA THR A 762 -4.24 24.88 15.31
C THR A 762 -4.28 24.65 13.79
N ALA A 763 -5.02 23.63 13.33
CA ALA A 763 -5.20 23.35 11.91
C ALA A 763 -5.99 24.46 11.19
N LEU A 764 -7.07 24.97 11.79
CA LEU A 764 -7.87 26.07 11.24
C LEU A 764 -7.07 27.37 11.14
N VAL A 765 -6.34 27.75 12.20
CA VAL A 765 -5.41 28.89 12.18
C VAL A 765 -4.38 28.72 11.07
N ALA A 766 -3.79 27.53 10.93
CA ALA A 766 -2.79 27.25 9.90
C ALA A 766 -3.35 27.28 8.47
N ALA A 767 -4.59 26.85 8.27
CA ALA A 767 -5.33 26.99 7.01
C ALA A 767 -5.61 28.47 6.67
N GLY A 768 -5.93 29.29 7.68
CA GLY A 768 -6.01 30.74 7.55
C GLY A 768 -4.69 31.35 7.10
N CYS A 769 -3.59 31.00 7.76
CA CYS A 769 -2.25 31.51 7.46
C CYS A 769 -1.85 31.31 5.98
N VAL A 770 -2.17 30.16 5.38
CA VAL A 770 -1.83 29.88 3.97
C VAL A 770 -2.77 30.54 2.95
N CYS A 771 -3.82 31.26 3.38
CA CYS A 771 -4.67 32.05 2.48
C CYS A 771 -4.01 33.40 2.12
N PHE A 772 -3.25 34.01 3.04
CA PHE A 772 -2.55 35.28 2.81
C PHE A 772 -1.41 35.14 1.80
N GLY A 773 -1.19 36.17 0.97
CA GLY A 773 0.01 36.29 0.11
C GLY A 773 1.30 36.48 0.91
N VAL A 774 1.19 37.05 2.13
CA VAL A 774 2.33 37.35 3.00
C VAL A 774 3.14 36.09 3.35
N LYS A 775 4.36 36.04 2.81
CA LYS A 775 5.27 34.88 2.84
C LYS A 775 5.65 34.40 4.25
N SER A 776 5.72 35.30 5.25
CA SER A 776 5.97 34.96 6.66
C SER A 776 4.77 34.29 7.32
N VAL A 777 3.56 34.80 7.07
CA VAL A 777 2.28 34.25 7.53
C VAL A 777 2.07 32.85 6.93
N SER A 778 2.16 32.72 5.60
CA SER A 778 2.06 31.44 4.89
C SER A 778 3.09 30.40 5.40
N ARG A 779 4.35 30.78 5.61
CA ARG A 779 5.37 29.88 6.20
C ARG A 779 5.00 29.43 7.61
N THR A 780 4.49 30.33 8.46
CA THR A 780 4.07 29.96 9.82
C THR A 780 2.94 28.94 9.80
N GLY A 781 1.97 29.06 8.87
CA GLY A 781 0.96 28.02 8.64
C GLY A 781 1.57 26.64 8.36
N LEU A 782 2.58 26.56 7.48
CA LEU A 782 3.27 25.31 7.15
C LEU A 782 4.17 24.74 8.28
N VAL A 783 4.44 25.52 9.34
CA VAL A 783 5.05 25.06 10.59
C VAL A 783 3.97 24.52 11.54
N LEU A 784 2.88 25.28 11.73
CA LEU A 784 1.75 24.87 12.55
C LEU A 784 1.13 23.55 12.06
N LEU A 785 1.10 23.28 10.76
CA LEU A 785 0.65 22.00 10.21
C LEU A 785 1.57 20.81 10.55
N GLU A 786 2.87 20.99 10.74
CA GLU A 786 3.75 19.91 11.23
C GLU A 786 3.54 19.64 12.71
N ILE A 787 3.20 20.68 13.48
CA ILE A 787 2.77 20.55 14.86
C ILE A 787 1.44 19.81 14.93
N VAL A 788 0.45 20.15 14.11
CA VAL A 788 -0.82 19.39 13.98
C VAL A 788 -0.55 17.93 13.63
N ARG A 789 0.21 17.64 12.56
CA ARG A 789 0.54 16.28 12.14
C ARG A 789 1.15 15.42 13.25
N ARG A 790 2.09 15.99 14.02
CA ARG A 790 2.73 15.30 15.15
C ARG A 790 1.80 15.20 16.38
N ALA A 791 0.99 16.22 16.64
CA ALA A 791 0.02 16.23 17.72
C ALA A 791 -1.09 15.19 17.51
N LEU A 792 -1.59 15.03 16.28
CA LEU A 792 -2.59 14.03 15.93
C LEU A 792 -2.11 12.60 16.21
N HIS A 793 -0.87 12.27 15.81
CA HIS A 793 -0.29 10.96 16.16
C HIS A 793 -0.20 10.77 17.68
N ASN A 794 0.36 11.75 18.41
CA ASN A 794 0.41 11.69 19.87
C ASN A 794 -0.99 11.54 20.51
N ALA A 795 -2.02 12.16 19.92
CA ALA A 795 -3.39 12.12 20.44
C ALA A 795 -4.05 10.75 20.32
N VAL A 796 -3.69 9.94 19.32
CA VAL A 796 -4.18 8.54 19.19
C VAL A 796 -3.42 7.61 20.14
N GLU A 797 -2.12 7.83 20.34
CA GLU A 797 -1.33 7.08 21.33
C GLU A 797 -1.74 7.41 22.78
N ASP A 798 -2.06 8.68 23.07
CA ASP A 798 -2.61 9.14 24.36
C ASP A 798 -4.07 8.63 24.57
N ASP A 799 -4.92 8.69 23.53
CA ASP A 799 -6.31 8.22 23.56
C ASP A 799 -6.74 7.60 22.21
N ASN A 800 -6.83 6.27 22.18
CA ASN A 800 -7.25 5.52 20.98
C ASN A 800 -8.71 5.81 20.56
N SER A 801 -9.54 6.42 21.41
CA SER A 801 -10.90 6.86 21.03
C SER A 801 -10.86 8.03 20.02
N ALA A 802 -9.78 8.83 20.03
CA ALA A 802 -9.60 9.99 19.17
C ALA A 802 -9.79 9.67 17.68
N ILE A 803 -9.39 8.46 17.24
CA ILE A 803 -9.52 8.02 15.85
C ILE A 803 -10.98 7.96 15.33
N ARG A 804 -11.98 8.03 16.22
CA ARG A 804 -13.41 8.13 15.85
C ARG A 804 -14.06 9.48 16.15
N GLN A 805 -13.34 10.42 16.77
CA GLN A 805 -13.88 11.73 17.12
C GLN A 805 -13.91 12.64 15.88
N LEU A 806 -15.07 13.24 15.56
CA LEU A 806 -15.25 14.12 14.40
C LEU A 806 -14.14 15.18 14.29
N GLN A 807 -13.82 15.88 15.38
CA GLN A 807 -12.82 16.96 15.36
C GLN A 807 -11.38 16.49 15.09
N TYR A 808 -11.03 15.25 15.46
CA TYR A 808 -9.74 14.64 15.11
C TYR A 808 -9.66 14.34 13.60
N LEU A 809 -10.75 13.79 13.04
CA LEU A 809 -10.86 13.49 11.62
C LEU A 809 -10.83 14.78 10.78
N GLN A 810 -11.53 15.82 11.22
CA GLN A 810 -11.51 17.17 10.64
C GLN A 810 -10.10 17.79 10.68
N ALA A 811 -9.43 17.78 11.82
CA ALA A 811 -8.07 18.33 11.97
C ALA A 811 -7.05 17.60 11.08
N SER A 812 -7.17 16.26 10.99
CA SER A 812 -6.38 15.43 10.07
C SER A 812 -6.58 15.84 8.62
N MET A 813 -7.84 16.05 8.21
CA MET A 813 -8.17 16.39 6.83
C MET A 813 -7.70 17.79 6.42
N ILE A 814 -7.83 18.81 7.30
CA ILE A 814 -7.27 20.15 7.04
C ILE A 814 -5.76 20.07 6.79
N TRP A 815 -5.04 19.27 7.59
CA TRP A 815 -3.61 19.09 7.42
C TRP A 815 -3.27 18.43 6.08
N LEU A 816 -3.94 17.32 5.75
CA LEU A 816 -3.73 16.60 4.49
C LEU A 816 -3.97 17.50 3.27
N ASP A 817 -5.11 18.20 3.20
CA ASP A 817 -5.45 19.14 2.12
C ASP A 817 -4.34 20.14 1.81
N VAL A 818 -3.88 20.85 2.84
CA VAL A 818 -2.92 21.94 2.66
C VAL A 818 -1.53 21.39 2.37
N CYS A 819 -1.11 20.31 3.03
CA CYS A 819 0.22 19.74 2.79
C CYS A 819 0.34 19.01 1.44
N ALA A 820 -0.70 18.32 0.97
CA ALA A 820 -0.70 17.58 -0.30
C ALA A 820 -0.33 18.44 -1.52
N PHE A 821 -0.64 19.74 -1.49
CA PHE A 821 -0.38 20.68 -2.59
C PHE A 821 0.46 21.91 -2.19
N CYS A 822 1.16 21.91 -1.04
CA CYS A 822 1.86 23.11 -0.53
C CYS A 822 3.10 23.56 -1.33
N GLY A 823 3.70 22.69 -2.14
CA GLY A 823 4.92 22.98 -2.92
C GLY A 823 6.23 22.65 -2.22
N PHE A 824 6.16 22.02 -1.03
CA PHE A 824 7.32 21.51 -0.30
C PHE A 824 7.35 19.98 -0.45
N LYS A 825 8.30 19.49 -1.26
CA LYS A 825 8.43 18.09 -1.72
C LYS A 825 8.13 17.07 -0.60
N ARG A 826 8.88 17.16 0.52
CA ARG A 826 8.72 16.33 1.72
C ARG A 826 7.30 16.38 2.32
N LYS A 827 6.71 17.56 2.46
CA LYS A 827 5.39 17.73 3.09
C LYS A 827 4.28 17.11 2.24
N MET A 828 4.40 17.20 0.91
CA MET A 828 3.45 16.62 -0.03
C MET A 828 3.48 15.10 -0.01
N GLU A 829 4.67 14.49 -0.08
CA GLU A 829 4.83 13.03 -0.08
C GLU A 829 4.39 12.40 1.26
N ILE A 830 4.70 13.04 2.39
CA ILE A 830 4.22 12.60 3.71
C ILE A 830 2.69 12.69 3.81
N ALA A 831 2.06 13.75 3.27
CA ALA A 831 0.60 13.86 3.27
C ALA A 831 -0.06 12.79 2.38
N GLU A 832 0.47 12.57 1.17
CA GLU A 832 0.00 11.54 0.24
C GLU A 832 0.01 10.14 0.87
N GLY A 833 1.08 9.80 1.59
CA GLY A 833 1.18 8.53 2.33
C GLY A 833 0.32 8.42 3.59
N ASN A 834 -0.45 9.44 3.97
CA ASN A 834 -1.14 9.52 5.28
C ASN A 834 -2.66 9.76 5.19
N LEU A 835 -3.27 9.64 4.01
CA LEU A 835 -4.74 9.61 3.85
C LEU A 835 -5.37 8.26 4.26
N GLN A 836 -4.64 7.14 4.08
CA GLN A 836 -5.14 5.79 4.35
C GLN A 836 -5.69 5.55 5.78
N PRO A 837 -5.07 6.07 6.87
CA PRO A 837 -5.62 5.94 8.22
C PRO A 837 -7.00 6.60 8.37
N LEU A 838 -7.22 7.76 7.75
CA LEU A 838 -8.49 8.51 7.82
C LEU A 838 -9.62 7.74 7.14
N ILE A 839 -9.37 7.23 5.93
CA ILE A 839 -10.30 6.36 5.19
C ILE A 839 -10.56 5.08 5.98
N THR A 840 -9.53 4.46 6.55
CA THR A 840 -9.65 3.22 7.34
C THR A 840 -10.50 3.43 8.60
N ALA A 841 -10.34 4.56 9.28
CA ALA A 841 -11.13 4.92 10.46
C ALA A 841 -12.62 5.07 10.13
N LEU A 842 -12.97 5.86 9.10
CA LEU A 842 -14.35 6.06 8.67
C LEU A 842 -14.99 4.76 8.15
N ARG A 843 -14.26 3.97 7.36
CA ARG A 843 -14.66 2.63 6.89
C ARG A 843 -15.00 1.70 8.06
N ARG A 844 -14.11 1.61 9.07
CA ARG A 844 -14.32 0.77 10.27
C ARG A 844 -15.30 1.35 11.29
N PHE A 845 -15.70 2.61 11.13
CA PHE A 845 -16.79 3.25 11.88
C PHE A 845 -18.14 3.22 11.11
N GLY A 846 -18.17 2.60 9.92
CA GLY A 846 -19.39 2.46 9.10
C GLY A 846 -19.86 3.75 8.42
N LYS A 847 -19.09 4.85 8.48
CA LYS A 847 -19.49 6.19 7.99
C LYS A 847 -19.55 6.32 6.46
N PHE A 848 -19.27 5.26 5.71
CA PHE A 848 -19.52 5.21 4.27
C PHE A 848 -20.91 4.65 3.92
N ASP A 849 -21.58 4.01 4.88
CA ASP A 849 -22.90 3.41 4.69
C ASP A 849 -24.04 4.27 5.24
N ARG A 850 -25.18 4.24 4.54
CA ARG A 850 -26.44 4.89 4.88
C ARG A 850 -26.93 4.60 6.30
N VAL A 851 -26.72 3.39 6.83
CA VAL A 851 -27.17 3.01 8.18
C VAL A 851 -26.55 3.88 9.27
N ALA A 852 -25.36 4.47 9.04
CA ALA A 852 -24.70 5.37 9.98
C ALA A 852 -25.28 6.80 10.01
N TYR A 853 -26.29 7.10 9.18
CA TYR A 853 -26.94 8.41 9.04
C TYR A 853 -28.41 8.30 9.45
N GLY A 854 -28.62 8.26 10.77
CA GLY A 854 -29.93 8.16 11.40
C GLY A 854 -30.86 9.34 11.07
N PHE A 855 -32.15 9.13 11.33
CA PHE A 855 -33.20 10.04 10.88
C PHE A 855 -33.67 11.00 11.98
N THR A 856 -33.42 12.31 11.79
CA THR A 856 -33.77 13.37 12.77
C THR A 856 -34.68 14.43 12.15
N LYS A 857 -35.99 14.37 12.43
CA LYS A 857 -36.96 15.43 12.09
C LYS A 857 -37.11 16.46 13.22
N PRO A 858 -37.01 17.78 12.94
CA PRO A 858 -37.57 18.79 13.80
C PRO A 858 -39.11 18.75 13.74
N SER A 859 -39.76 19.06 14.84
CA SER A 859 -41.22 19.17 14.98
C SER A 859 -41.61 20.57 15.44
N THR A 860 -42.83 21.01 15.10
CA THR A 860 -43.45 22.20 15.68
C THR A 860 -43.76 22.03 17.17
N ALA A 861 -43.86 20.78 17.66
CA ALA A 861 -44.09 20.43 19.06
C ALA A 861 -42.80 20.16 19.87
N ASP A 862 -41.61 20.27 19.26
CA ASP A 862 -40.35 20.19 20.01
C ASP A 862 -40.18 21.44 20.89
N SER A 863 -39.85 21.25 22.17
CA SER A 863 -39.33 22.30 23.05
C SER A 863 -37.93 22.74 22.60
N ASP A 864 -37.52 23.96 22.96
CA ASP A 864 -36.23 24.51 22.50
C ASP A 864 -35.03 23.63 22.91
N GLU A 865 -35.01 23.04 24.11
CA GLU A 865 -33.95 22.10 24.54
C GLU A 865 -33.88 20.83 23.64
N VAL A 866 -35.04 20.25 23.31
CA VAL A 866 -35.13 19.06 22.45
C VAL A 866 -34.75 19.41 21.01
N LEU A 867 -35.16 20.58 20.53
CA LEU A 867 -34.85 21.07 19.20
C LEU A 867 -33.36 21.38 19.04
N GLU A 868 -32.75 22.04 20.03
CA GLU A 868 -31.33 22.39 20.05
C GLU A 868 -30.46 21.12 20.05
N LYS A 869 -30.86 20.10 20.84
CA LYS A 869 -30.21 18.78 20.79
C LYS A 869 -30.37 18.11 19.43
N LYS A 870 -31.59 18.01 18.88
CA LYS A 870 -31.84 17.42 17.55
C LYS A 870 -31.01 18.09 16.46
N TRP A 871 -30.84 19.41 16.54
CA TRP A 871 -30.02 20.16 15.60
C TRP A 871 -28.54 19.80 15.74
N HIS A 872 -28.00 19.72 16.95
CA HIS A 872 -26.62 19.27 17.18
C HIS A 872 -26.38 17.83 16.70
N ASP A 873 -27.27 16.89 17.04
CA ASP A 873 -27.21 15.49 16.59
C ASP A 873 -27.24 15.41 15.04
N TRP A 874 -28.06 16.24 14.38
CA TRP A 874 -28.13 16.34 12.92
C TRP A 874 -26.89 17.00 12.31
N VAL A 875 -26.35 18.05 12.93
CA VAL A 875 -25.14 18.75 12.50
C VAL A 875 -23.92 17.82 12.56
N GLU A 876 -23.78 16.98 13.59
CA GLU A 876 -22.67 16.01 13.66
C GLU A 876 -22.77 15.00 12.48
N LEU A 877 -23.97 14.45 12.23
CA LEU A 877 -24.19 13.55 11.10
C LEU A 877 -23.92 14.23 9.75
N GLN A 878 -24.39 15.46 9.53
CA GLN A 878 -24.09 16.20 8.29
C GLN A 878 -22.59 16.54 8.16
N SER A 879 -21.89 16.80 9.27
CA SER A 879 -20.44 16.98 9.28
C SER A 879 -19.71 15.73 8.81
N TYR A 880 -20.09 14.52 9.28
CA TYR A 880 -19.52 13.27 8.76
C TYR A 880 -19.83 13.07 7.28
N SER A 881 -21.06 13.32 6.81
CA SER A 881 -21.41 13.13 5.38
C SER A 881 -20.56 14.05 4.50
N ARG A 882 -20.53 15.35 4.82
CA ARG A 882 -19.77 16.34 4.05
C ARG A 882 -18.25 16.07 4.10
N LEU A 883 -17.71 15.59 5.23
CA LEU A 883 -16.31 15.18 5.35
C LEU A 883 -15.99 13.93 4.51
N VAL A 884 -16.89 12.94 4.44
CA VAL A 884 -16.70 11.74 3.58
C VAL A 884 -16.68 12.12 2.10
N TYR A 885 -17.57 13.02 1.66
CA TYR A 885 -17.56 13.53 0.29
C TYR A 885 -16.31 14.36 -0.03
N HIS A 886 -15.79 15.12 0.94
CA HIS A 886 -14.51 15.82 0.78
C HIS A 886 -13.30 14.89 0.71
N ILE A 887 -13.31 13.78 1.44
CA ILE A 887 -12.27 12.74 1.35
C ILE A 887 -12.27 12.06 -0.02
N LEU A 888 -13.44 11.85 -0.65
CA LEU A 888 -13.54 11.40 -2.04
C LEU A 888 -12.91 12.43 -2.99
N GLU A 889 -13.31 13.70 -2.88
CA GLU A 889 -12.74 14.82 -3.66
C GLU A 889 -11.21 14.84 -3.56
N HIS A 890 -10.65 14.80 -2.36
CA HIS A 890 -9.20 14.76 -2.13
C HIS A 890 -8.53 13.50 -2.70
N ASP A 891 -9.06 12.30 -2.44
CA ASP A 891 -8.45 11.04 -2.91
C ASP A 891 -8.46 10.94 -4.44
N THR A 892 -9.54 11.41 -5.09
CA THR A 892 -9.67 11.48 -6.55
C THR A 892 -8.75 12.54 -7.16
N LEU A 893 -8.65 13.74 -6.57
CA LEU A 893 -7.71 14.77 -7.02
C LEU A 893 -6.25 14.30 -6.90
N MET A 894 -5.91 13.61 -5.81
CA MET A 894 -4.60 12.98 -5.64
C MET A 894 -4.35 11.85 -6.66
N THR A 895 -5.36 11.01 -6.93
CA THR A 895 -5.32 9.97 -7.97
C THR A 895 -4.97 10.59 -9.34
N MET A 896 -5.70 11.62 -9.77
CA MET A 896 -5.48 12.26 -11.07
C MET A 896 -4.17 13.06 -11.18
N THR A 897 -3.71 13.72 -10.11
CA THR A 897 -2.51 14.59 -10.17
C THR A 897 -1.20 13.88 -9.82
N LYS A 898 -1.25 12.78 -9.07
CA LYS A 898 -0.08 11.96 -8.71
C LYS A 898 0.01 10.63 -9.48
N HIS A 899 -1.03 10.27 -10.24
CA HIS A 899 -1.09 9.02 -11.01
C HIS A 899 -0.92 7.76 -10.15
N ARG A 900 -1.50 7.79 -8.94
CA ARG A 900 -1.58 6.66 -8.00
C ARG A 900 -3.00 6.08 -8.00
N ASN A 901 -3.17 4.84 -7.55
CA ASN A 901 -4.51 4.26 -7.37
C ASN A 901 -5.31 4.94 -6.24
N PRO A 902 -6.64 5.06 -6.36
CA PRO A 902 -7.52 5.56 -5.30
C PRO A 902 -7.57 4.60 -4.12
N LEU A 903 -7.75 5.16 -2.92
CA LEU A 903 -7.89 4.46 -1.64
C LEU A 903 -9.37 4.29 -1.22
N LEU A 904 -10.26 5.10 -1.82
CA LEU A 904 -11.71 5.07 -1.64
C LEU A 904 -12.40 4.70 -2.95
N SER A 905 -13.21 3.63 -2.94
CA SER A 905 -14.04 3.29 -4.09
C SER A 905 -15.30 4.14 -4.09
N TYR A 906 -15.61 4.78 -5.23
CA TYR A 906 -16.87 5.50 -5.42
C TYR A 906 -18.11 4.61 -5.19
N ALA A 907 -17.98 3.29 -5.42
CA ALA A 907 -19.05 2.32 -5.22
C ALA A 907 -19.31 2.00 -3.73
N GLU A 908 -18.34 2.21 -2.85
CA GLU A 908 -18.47 1.97 -1.40
C GLU A 908 -19.45 2.95 -0.73
N LEU A 909 -19.60 4.15 -1.30
CA LEU A 909 -20.37 5.27 -0.74
C LEU A 909 -21.89 5.10 -0.96
N SER A 910 -22.56 4.48 0.03
CA SER A 910 -24.03 4.30 0.06
C SER A 910 -24.76 5.41 0.84
N LEU A 911 -24.01 6.20 1.64
CA LEU A 911 -24.48 7.32 2.45
C LEU A 911 -25.28 8.38 1.67
N PRO A 912 -26.25 9.06 2.32
CA PRO A 912 -27.05 10.09 1.64
C PRO A 912 -26.21 11.30 1.24
N LEU A 913 -26.60 11.94 0.13
CA LEU A 913 -26.05 13.23 -0.31
C LEU A 913 -26.23 14.31 0.78
N PRO A 914 -25.34 15.33 0.86
CA PRO A 914 -25.45 16.38 1.87
C PRO A 914 -26.75 17.17 1.79
N ALA A 915 -27.32 17.52 2.95
CA ALA A 915 -28.54 18.32 3.03
C ALA A 915 -28.32 19.78 2.61
N SER A 916 -29.37 20.44 2.13
CA SER A 916 -29.32 21.74 1.44
C SER A 916 -28.59 22.84 2.22
N ARG A 917 -27.91 23.73 1.48
CA ARG A 917 -26.96 24.70 2.04
C ARG A 917 -27.60 25.74 2.98
N ASP A 918 -28.90 26.02 2.84
CA ASP A 918 -29.66 26.88 3.75
C ASP A 918 -29.94 26.21 5.10
N MET A 919 -30.23 24.90 5.12
CA MET A 919 -30.35 24.11 6.36
C MET A 919 -28.99 23.92 7.03
N TRP A 920 -27.93 23.77 6.25
CA TRP A 920 -26.56 23.59 6.75
C TRP A 920 -25.89 24.90 7.21
N LEU A 921 -26.36 26.08 6.78
CA LEU A 921 -25.86 27.39 7.23
C LEU A 921 -26.87 28.11 8.13
N ALA A 922 -27.81 27.37 8.74
CA ALA A 922 -28.75 27.92 9.69
C ALA A 922 -28.02 28.46 10.94
N PRO A 923 -28.31 29.68 11.42
CA PRO A 923 -27.63 30.26 12.58
C PRO A 923 -28.14 29.74 13.93
N SER A 924 -29.23 28.97 13.97
CA SER A 924 -29.82 28.40 15.19
C SER A 924 -30.72 27.20 14.86
N ALA A 925 -31.02 26.35 15.85
CA ALA A 925 -31.94 25.23 15.67
C ALA A 925 -33.36 25.65 15.25
N ASN A 926 -33.80 26.85 15.67
CA ASN A 926 -35.06 27.43 15.22
C ASN A 926 -35.02 27.87 13.75
N ALA A 927 -33.92 28.45 13.27
CA ALA A 927 -33.74 28.75 11.85
C ALA A 927 -33.63 27.46 11.01
N TRP A 928 -32.95 26.43 11.52
CA TRP A 928 -32.88 25.10 10.92
C TRP A 928 -34.27 24.44 10.82
N ARG A 929 -35.09 24.50 11.88
CA ARG A 929 -36.49 24.04 11.87
C ARG A 929 -37.31 24.72 10.77
N ILE A 930 -37.17 26.04 10.62
CA ILE A 930 -37.87 26.79 9.56
C ILE A 930 -37.38 26.38 8.17
N ALA A 931 -36.07 26.24 7.97
CA ALA A 931 -35.48 25.81 6.70
C ALA A 931 -35.76 24.33 6.35
N TYR A 932 -36.00 23.48 7.34
CA TYR A 932 -36.45 22.10 7.16
C TYR A 932 -37.93 22.06 6.76
N LEU A 933 -38.81 22.66 7.58
CA LEU A 933 -40.27 22.58 7.42
C LEU A 933 -40.81 23.40 6.24
N SER A 934 -40.01 24.28 5.63
CA SER A 934 -40.36 24.98 4.39
C SER A 934 -40.22 24.12 3.12
N LYS A 935 -39.66 22.90 3.23
CA LYS A 935 -39.44 21.98 2.12
C LYS A 935 -40.44 20.81 2.14
N PRO A 936 -40.82 20.26 0.97
CA PRO A 936 -41.62 19.04 0.91
C PRO A 936 -40.87 17.87 1.56
N ASP A 937 -41.60 17.05 2.31
CA ASP A 937 -41.09 15.86 2.98
C ASP A 937 -40.94 14.71 1.97
N ASP A 938 -39.79 14.65 1.29
CA ASP A 938 -39.50 13.63 0.29
C ASP A 938 -38.82 12.39 0.92
N PRO A 939 -39.49 11.21 0.98
CA PRO A 939 -38.90 9.98 1.49
C PRO A 939 -37.77 9.41 0.59
N HIS A 940 -37.57 9.94 -0.62
CA HIS A 940 -36.47 9.57 -1.51
C HIS A 940 -35.20 10.41 -1.28
N GLN A 941 -35.28 11.58 -0.64
CA GLN A 941 -34.13 12.44 -0.33
C GLN A 941 -32.99 11.67 0.37
N HIS A 942 -33.32 10.81 1.33
CA HIS A 942 -32.35 9.99 2.09
C HIS A 942 -31.94 8.69 1.38
N ARG A 943 -32.52 8.39 0.21
CA ARG A 943 -32.15 7.26 -0.66
C ARG A 943 -31.13 7.65 -1.73
N LEU A 944 -31.05 8.93 -2.08
CA LEU A 944 -30.08 9.46 -3.04
C LEU A 944 -28.67 9.45 -2.43
N SER A 945 -27.76 8.71 -3.08
CA SER A 945 -26.33 8.65 -2.77
C SER A 945 -25.51 8.81 -4.04
N LEU A 946 -24.18 8.92 -3.92
CA LEU A 946 -23.30 8.93 -5.10
C LEU A 946 -23.46 7.67 -5.96
N ARG A 947 -23.61 6.49 -5.34
CA ARG A 947 -23.90 5.23 -6.07
C ARG A 947 -25.18 5.33 -6.90
N SER A 948 -26.19 6.08 -6.43
CA SER A 948 -27.40 6.36 -7.20
C SER A 948 -27.11 7.26 -8.40
N LEU A 949 -26.48 8.42 -8.19
CA LEU A 949 -26.15 9.38 -9.25
C LEU A 949 -25.24 8.77 -10.34
N LEU A 950 -24.32 7.87 -9.96
CA LEU A 950 -23.44 7.17 -10.90
C LEU A 950 -24.08 5.97 -11.61
N ALA A 951 -25.30 5.58 -11.24
CA ALA A 951 -26.10 4.57 -11.94
C ALA A 951 -27.12 5.20 -12.89
N ASP A 952 -27.64 6.39 -12.55
CA ASP A 952 -28.45 7.23 -13.43
C ASP A 952 -28.12 8.70 -13.18
N GLY A 953 -27.37 9.30 -14.10
CA GLY A 953 -26.96 10.70 -14.04
C GLY A 953 -28.11 11.68 -14.26
N SER A 954 -29.24 11.26 -14.83
CA SER A 954 -30.37 12.16 -15.12
C SER A 954 -30.99 12.73 -13.84
N MET A 955 -30.88 12.01 -12.72
CA MET A 955 -31.28 12.47 -11.38
C MET A 955 -30.62 13.78 -10.95
N ILE A 956 -29.48 14.19 -11.54
CA ILE A 956 -28.85 15.48 -11.25
C ILE A 956 -29.73 16.68 -11.64
N HIS A 957 -30.61 16.51 -12.63
CA HIS A 957 -31.58 17.51 -13.07
C HIS A 957 -32.85 17.54 -12.19
N CYS A 958 -33.07 16.51 -11.37
CA CYS A 958 -34.29 16.31 -10.58
C CYS A 958 -34.01 16.18 -9.07
N LEU A 959 -32.93 16.81 -8.58
CA LEU A 959 -32.55 16.77 -7.17
C LEU A 959 -33.64 17.39 -6.27
N PRO A 960 -34.07 16.71 -5.18
CA PRO A 960 -35.00 17.26 -4.21
C PRO A 960 -34.46 18.55 -3.55
N PRO A 961 -35.32 19.52 -3.21
CA PRO A 961 -34.89 20.82 -2.67
C PRO A 961 -34.16 20.73 -1.32
N GLY A 962 -34.25 19.58 -0.63
CA GLY A 962 -33.51 19.30 0.61
C GLY A 962 -32.06 18.83 0.39
N VAL A 963 -31.58 18.67 -0.85
CA VAL A 963 -30.20 18.29 -1.18
C VAL A 963 -29.35 19.52 -1.55
N ASP A 964 -28.08 19.53 -1.15
CA ASP A 964 -27.10 20.52 -1.63
C ASP A 964 -26.69 20.18 -3.06
N SER A 965 -27.34 20.84 -4.04
CA SER A 965 -27.11 20.58 -5.46
C SER A 965 -25.68 20.80 -5.90
N ARG A 966 -24.94 21.75 -5.30
CA ARG A 966 -23.52 21.95 -5.61
C ARG A 966 -22.66 20.81 -5.07
N ALA A 967 -22.94 20.34 -3.84
CA ALA A 967 -22.25 19.17 -3.30
C ALA A 967 -22.55 17.90 -4.11
N ALA A 968 -23.78 17.73 -4.60
CA ALA A 968 -24.17 16.62 -5.47
C ALA A 968 -23.45 16.66 -6.83
N ILE A 969 -23.36 17.83 -7.48
CA ILE A 969 -22.62 18.03 -8.74
C ILE A 969 -21.13 17.74 -8.54
N ASN A 970 -20.50 18.26 -7.48
CA ASN A 970 -19.09 17.96 -7.16
C ASN A 970 -18.89 16.45 -6.93
N ALA A 971 -19.70 15.82 -6.09
CA ALA A 971 -19.59 14.38 -5.80
C ALA A 971 -19.74 13.53 -7.07
N HIS A 972 -20.66 13.89 -7.97
CA HIS A 972 -20.85 13.19 -9.25
C HIS A 972 -19.67 13.40 -10.20
N LEU A 973 -19.09 14.61 -10.30
CA LEU A 973 -17.86 14.88 -11.05
C LEU A 973 -16.69 14.03 -10.56
N TYR A 974 -16.44 13.95 -9.23
CA TYR A 974 -15.37 13.12 -8.68
C TYR A 974 -15.66 11.62 -8.82
N GLY A 975 -16.94 11.21 -8.76
CA GLY A 975 -17.35 9.84 -9.09
C GLY A 975 -17.02 9.45 -10.53
N ILE A 976 -17.33 10.31 -11.50
CA ILE A 976 -16.96 10.12 -12.92
C ILE A 976 -15.44 10.14 -13.10
N ALA A 977 -14.71 11.02 -12.41
CA ALA A 977 -13.25 11.06 -12.46
C ALA A 977 -12.59 9.78 -11.93
N ALA A 978 -13.17 9.14 -10.90
CA ALA A 978 -12.72 7.83 -10.43
C ALA A 978 -13.03 6.70 -11.43
N GLN A 979 -14.20 6.72 -12.08
CA GLN A 979 -14.53 5.81 -13.18
C GLN A 979 -13.61 6.01 -14.41
N LEU A 980 -13.18 7.24 -14.66
CA LEU A 980 -12.25 7.59 -15.74
C LEU A 980 -10.84 7.05 -15.47
N TRP A 981 -10.39 7.05 -14.21
CA TRP A 981 -9.15 6.38 -13.80
C TRP A 981 -9.22 4.87 -14.07
N GLU A 982 -10.35 4.22 -13.71
CA GLU A 982 -10.57 2.79 -13.97
C GLU A 982 -10.48 2.46 -15.47
N TYR A 983 -11.20 3.23 -16.31
CA TYR A 983 -11.13 3.12 -17.77
C TYR A 983 -9.69 3.29 -18.30
N HIS A 984 -8.88 4.18 -17.72
CA HIS A 984 -7.47 4.33 -18.09
C HIS A 984 -6.62 3.11 -17.69
N GLN A 985 -6.84 2.49 -16.52
CA GLN A 985 -6.10 1.29 -16.13
C GLN A 985 -6.48 0.09 -17.02
N GLN A 986 -7.76 -0.09 -17.33
CA GLN A 986 -8.23 -1.10 -18.29
C GLN A 986 -7.63 -0.84 -19.68
N ALA A 987 -7.68 0.39 -20.18
CA ALA A 987 -7.10 0.77 -21.46
C ALA A 987 -5.57 0.59 -21.52
N LEU A 988 -4.84 0.58 -20.39
CA LEU A 988 -3.42 0.28 -20.35
C LEU A 988 -3.13 -1.22 -20.52
N LEU A 989 -3.92 -2.11 -19.91
CA LEU A 989 -3.74 -3.56 -20.00
C LEU A 989 -3.80 -4.06 -21.45
N HIS A 990 -4.75 -3.58 -22.23
CA HIS A 990 -4.96 -4.03 -23.62
C HIS A 990 -4.01 -3.38 -24.65
N ARG A 991 -3.00 -2.57 -24.23
CA ARG A 991 -1.99 -2.00 -25.17
C ARG A 991 -0.93 -2.99 -25.62
N SER A 992 -0.65 -4.02 -24.83
CA SER A 992 0.53 -4.88 -25.03
C SER A 992 0.27 -6.09 -25.94
N THR A 993 -0.98 -6.32 -26.34
CA THR A 993 -1.38 -7.47 -27.16
C THR A 993 -1.40 -7.14 -28.65
N THR A 994 -0.31 -7.44 -29.35
CA THR A 994 -0.16 -7.28 -30.81
C THR A 994 -0.91 -8.34 -31.64
N SER A 995 -2.01 -8.89 -31.12
CA SER A 995 -2.77 -9.99 -31.74
C SER A 995 -4.26 -9.65 -31.82
N ALA A 996 -4.90 -10.03 -32.93
CA ALA A 996 -6.28 -9.66 -33.28
C ALA A 996 -7.38 -10.39 -32.46
N VAL A 997 -7.10 -10.75 -31.21
CA VAL A 997 -7.86 -11.75 -30.44
C VAL A 997 -8.88 -11.12 -29.48
N ASP A 998 -8.75 -9.84 -29.11
CA ASP A 998 -9.65 -9.18 -28.15
C ASP A 998 -10.46 -8.02 -28.73
N ALA A 999 -11.30 -8.35 -29.72
CA ALA A 999 -12.34 -7.46 -30.22
C ALA A 999 -13.39 -7.12 -29.15
N SER A 1000 -13.56 -7.97 -28.14
CA SER A 1000 -14.54 -7.81 -27.06
C SER A 1000 -14.18 -6.67 -26.11
N ALA A 1001 -12.98 -6.67 -25.54
CA ALA A 1001 -12.50 -5.55 -24.71
C ALA A 1001 -12.31 -4.28 -25.54
N SER A 1002 -11.96 -4.41 -26.81
CA SER A 1002 -11.89 -3.30 -27.78
C SER A 1002 -13.24 -2.56 -27.90
N LEU A 1003 -14.33 -3.30 -28.12
CA LEU A 1003 -15.70 -2.76 -28.16
C LEU A 1003 -16.17 -2.27 -26.79
N TRP A 1004 -15.81 -2.97 -25.71
CA TRP A 1004 -16.17 -2.58 -24.34
C TRP A 1004 -15.54 -1.23 -23.94
N LEU A 1005 -14.24 -1.05 -24.21
CA LEU A 1005 -13.53 0.22 -23.99
C LEU A 1005 -14.12 1.36 -24.83
N GLN A 1006 -14.54 1.09 -26.07
CA GLN A 1006 -15.22 2.07 -26.92
C GLN A 1006 -16.60 2.46 -26.36
N SER A 1007 -17.40 1.48 -25.92
CA SER A 1007 -18.70 1.72 -25.27
C SER A 1007 -18.54 2.50 -23.96
N ARG A 1008 -17.52 2.17 -23.16
CA ARG A 1008 -17.24 2.85 -21.89
C ARG A 1008 -16.74 4.27 -22.08
N HIS A 1009 -15.89 4.51 -23.08
CA HIS A 1009 -15.48 5.84 -23.53
C HIS A 1009 -16.68 6.70 -23.94
N GLN A 1010 -17.62 6.12 -24.68
CA GLN A 1010 -18.84 6.80 -25.11
C GLN A 1010 -19.78 7.15 -23.94
N SER A 1011 -20.00 6.24 -22.99
CA SER A 1011 -20.79 6.53 -21.76
C SER A 1011 -20.18 7.70 -21.00
N LEU A 1012 -18.90 7.62 -20.63
CA LEU A 1012 -18.23 8.67 -19.85
C LEU A 1012 -18.24 10.04 -20.58
N HIS A 1013 -18.22 10.04 -21.91
CA HIS A 1013 -18.37 11.25 -22.71
C HIS A 1013 -19.80 11.83 -22.62
N GLN A 1014 -20.82 10.97 -22.72
CA GLN A 1014 -22.23 11.38 -22.61
C GLN A 1014 -22.55 11.90 -21.20
N ASP A 1015 -22.06 11.23 -20.15
CA ASP A 1015 -22.21 11.63 -18.74
C ASP A 1015 -21.61 13.03 -18.49
N LEU A 1016 -20.40 13.28 -18.99
CA LEU A 1016 -19.75 14.60 -18.92
C LEU A 1016 -20.46 15.64 -19.79
N GLN A 1017 -21.03 15.28 -20.94
CA GLN A 1017 -21.80 16.20 -21.78
C GLN A 1017 -23.11 16.64 -21.09
N ALA A 1018 -23.84 15.72 -20.45
CA ALA A 1018 -25.05 16.04 -19.69
C ALA A 1018 -24.74 17.01 -18.54
N LEU A 1019 -23.71 16.72 -17.75
CA LEU A 1019 -23.21 17.60 -16.68
C LEU A 1019 -22.85 19.01 -17.15
N SER A 1020 -22.39 19.17 -18.40
CA SER A 1020 -22.04 20.48 -18.97
C SER A 1020 -23.22 21.46 -19.03
N THR A 1021 -24.46 20.97 -19.04
CA THR A 1021 -25.67 21.81 -18.94
C THR A 1021 -26.07 22.14 -17.50
N THR A 1022 -25.59 21.37 -16.52
CA THR A 1022 -26.01 21.44 -15.11
C THR A 1022 -25.07 22.32 -14.27
N ILE A 1023 -23.76 22.33 -14.58
CA ILE A 1023 -22.77 23.09 -13.82
C ILE A 1023 -23.02 24.60 -13.99
N PRO A 1024 -23.29 25.36 -12.91
CA PRO A 1024 -23.50 26.81 -13.03
C PRO A 1024 -22.25 27.55 -13.48
N ASP A 1025 -22.39 28.51 -14.40
CA ASP A 1025 -21.28 29.37 -14.86
C ASP A 1025 -20.69 30.25 -13.74
N THR A 1026 -21.40 30.39 -12.62
CA THR A 1026 -20.91 31.00 -11.37
C THR A 1026 -19.89 30.14 -10.62
N SER A 1027 -19.61 28.91 -11.08
CA SER A 1027 -18.65 27.97 -10.47
C SER A 1027 -17.47 27.67 -11.41
N PRO A 1028 -16.50 28.60 -11.57
CA PRO A 1028 -15.38 28.43 -12.50
C PRO A 1028 -14.47 27.25 -12.14
N LEU A 1029 -14.40 26.85 -10.87
CA LEU A 1029 -13.62 25.68 -10.43
C LEU A 1029 -14.27 24.35 -10.86
N ALA A 1030 -15.59 24.22 -10.72
CA ALA A 1030 -16.32 23.03 -11.20
C ALA A 1030 -16.25 22.91 -12.73
N ARG A 1031 -16.28 24.04 -13.45
CA ARG A 1031 -16.02 24.09 -14.90
C ARG A 1031 -14.58 23.71 -15.26
N LEU A 1032 -13.59 24.23 -14.53
CA LEU A 1032 -12.17 23.90 -14.71
C LEU A 1032 -11.89 22.40 -14.53
N LEU A 1033 -12.50 21.76 -13.52
CA LEU A 1033 -12.44 20.32 -13.33
C LEU A 1033 -13.15 19.57 -14.47
N HIS A 1034 -14.38 19.93 -14.79
CA HIS A 1034 -15.20 19.29 -15.83
C HIS A 1034 -14.50 19.26 -17.21
N GLU A 1035 -13.96 20.39 -17.65
CA GLU A 1035 -13.17 20.47 -18.89
C GLU A 1035 -11.91 19.59 -18.81
N PHE A 1036 -11.26 19.49 -17.65
CA PHE A 1036 -10.09 18.61 -17.44
C PHE A 1036 -10.43 17.11 -17.43
N LEU A 1037 -11.65 16.72 -17.01
CA LEU A 1037 -12.12 15.34 -17.19
C LEU A 1037 -12.31 15.02 -18.68
N LEU A 1038 -12.84 15.97 -19.47
CA LEU A 1038 -12.94 15.85 -20.93
C LEU A 1038 -11.56 15.81 -21.61
N VAL A 1039 -10.57 16.60 -21.15
CA VAL A 1039 -9.16 16.43 -21.60
C VAL A 1039 -8.69 15.01 -21.33
N SER A 1040 -8.81 14.56 -20.09
CA SER A 1040 -8.31 13.26 -19.64
C SER A 1040 -8.94 12.10 -20.42
N LEU A 1041 -10.25 12.15 -20.70
CA LEU A 1041 -10.97 11.16 -21.51
C LEU A 1041 -10.48 11.03 -22.98
N HIS A 1042 -9.71 12.01 -23.47
CA HIS A 1042 -9.18 12.02 -24.82
C HIS A 1042 -7.64 11.97 -24.91
N VAL A 1043 -6.92 12.05 -23.77
CA VAL A 1043 -5.48 11.83 -23.69
C VAL A 1043 -5.03 11.30 -22.32
N SER A 1044 -4.18 10.27 -22.33
CA SER A 1044 -3.54 9.76 -21.13
C SER A 1044 -2.57 10.81 -20.56
N ILE A 1045 -2.97 11.46 -19.46
CA ILE A 1045 -2.14 12.46 -18.76
C ILE A 1045 -0.82 11.84 -18.29
N ASP A 1046 -0.82 10.57 -17.85
CA ASP A 1046 0.39 9.80 -17.54
C ASP A 1046 1.36 9.77 -18.74
N GLY A 1047 0.87 9.45 -19.95
CA GLY A 1047 1.68 9.49 -21.18
C GLY A 1047 2.27 10.87 -21.47
N VAL A 1048 1.53 11.95 -21.21
CA VAL A 1048 2.02 13.34 -21.38
C VAL A 1048 3.10 13.68 -20.34
N VAL A 1049 2.96 13.19 -19.10
CA VAL A 1049 3.90 13.41 -18.00
C VAL A 1049 5.17 12.55 -18.16
N ARG A 1050 5.04 11.31 -18.64
CA ARG A 1050 6.16 10.47 -19.09
C ARG A 1050 6.90 11.10 -20.26
N PHE A 1051 6.19 11.60 -21.27
CA PHE A 1051 6.79 12.36 -22.37
C PHE A 1051 7.57 13.57 -21.82
N ALA A 1052 7.07 14.27 -20.79
CA ALA A 1052 7.75 15.37 -20.12
C ALA A 1052 8.96 14.96 -19.25
N GLY A 1053 9.28 13.66 -19.14
CA GLY A 1053 10.49 13.16 -18.49
C GLY A 1053 10.32 12.62 -17.06
N SER A 1054 9.10 12.33 -16.60
CA SER A 1054 8.86 11.85 -15.22
C SER A 1054 9.56 10.54 -14.89
N CYS A 1055 9.49 9.56 -15.80
CA CYS A 1055 9.90 8.17 -15.55
C CYS A 1055 11.26 7.78 -16.16
N GLY A 1056 12.10 8.76 -16.53
CA GLY A 1056 13.42 8.52 -17.12
C GLY A 1056 13.56 8.96 -18.58
N GLU A 1057 14.73 8.70 -19.17
CA GLU A 1057 15.00 9.03 -20.59
C GLU A 1057 14.26 8.08 -21.54
N GLU A 1058 14.23 6.78 -21.21
CA GLU A 1058 13.65 5.72 -22.06
C GLU A 1058 12.12 5.77 -22.08
N GLU A 1059 11.47 5.86 -20.92
CA GLU A 1059 10.01 6.07 -20.83
C GLU A 1059 9.56 7.36 -21.54
N ALA A 1060 10.38 8.40 -21.52
CA ALA A 1060 10.12 9.63 -22.28
C ALA A 1060 10.35 9.48 -23.80
N HIS A 1061 11.05 8.42 -24.24
CA HIS A 1061 11.16 8.02 -25.64
C HIS A 1061 9.96 7.14 -26.06
N VAL A 1062 9.59 6.13 -25.27
CA VAL A 1062 8.41 5.29 -25.49
C VAL A 1062 7.13 6.15 -25.55
N ALA A 1063 6.96 7.06 -24.58
CA ALA A 1063 5.84 8.01 -24.57
C ALA A 1063 5.86 8.98 -25.76
N TYR A 1064 7.05 9.39 -26.24
CA TYR A 1064 7.16 10.20 -27.47
C TYR A 1064 6.68 9.42 -28.70
N GLN A 1065 7.08 8.15 -28.83
CA GLN A 1065 6.56 7.28 -29.89
C GLN A 1065 5.02 7.23 -29.79
N SER A 1066 4.49 6.86 -28.61
CA SER A 1066 3.04 6.72 -28.34
C SER A 1066 2.24 8.03 -28.31
N MET A 1067 2.81 9.16 -28.71
CA MET A 1067 2.09 10.43 -28.90
C MET A 1067 2.08 10.93 -30.35
N GLN A 1068 2.93 10.39 -31.25
CA GLN A 1068 3.05 10.92 -32.61
C GLN A 1068 1.78 10.67 -33.48
N PRO A 1069 1.38 9.45 -33.87
CA PRO A 1069 0.04 9.18 -34.41
C PRO A 1069 -1.14 9.78 -33.62
N TRP A 1070 -1.16 9.73 -32.28
CA TRP A 1070 -2.24 10.35 -31.48
C TRP A 1070 -2.47 11.81 -31.89
N SER A 1071 -1.39 12.60 -32.05
CA SER A 1071 -1.46 14.04 -32.40
C SER A 1071 -2.15 14.36 -33.74
N GLN A 1072 -2.40 13.37 -34.60
CA GLN A 1072 -3.10 13.54 -35.88
C GLN A 1072 -4.60 13.19 -35.79
N THR A 1073 -5.03 12.52 -34.70
CA THR A 1073 -6.41 12.03 -34.53
C THR A 1073 -7.40 13.14 -34.17
N LYS A 1074 -8.69 12.91 -34.48
CA LYS A 1074 -9.80 13.74 -33.97
C LYS A 1074 -9.81 13.80 -32.43
N ARG A 1075 -9.52 12.68 -31.74
CA ARG A 1075 -9.43 12.63 -30.26
C ARG A 1075 -8.41 13.64 -29.71
N ALA A 1076 -7.22 13.77 -30.31
CA ALA A 1076 -6.24 14.76 -29.89
C ALA A 1076 -6.72 16.21 -30.07
N ARG A 1077 -7.40 16.52 -31.18
CA ARG A 1077 -7.95 17.87 -31.41
C ARG A 1077 -9.08 18.22 -30.44
N ILE A 1078 -9.87 17.24 -30.00
CA ILE A 1078 -10.86 17.40 -28.91
C ILE A 1078 -10.15 17.65 -27.57
N ALA A 1079 -9.14 16.84 -27.21
CA ALA A 1079 -8.35 17.03 -25.98
C ALA A 1079 -7.71 18.42 -25.91
N VAL A 1080 -7.15 18.89 -27.03
CA VAL A 1080 -6.53 20.21 -27.19
C VAL A 1080 -7.54 21.36 -27.10
N TRP A 1081 -8.77 21.16 -27.59
CA TRP A 1081 -9.86 22.12 -27.39
C TRP A 1081 -10.23 22.26 -25.90
N HIS A 1082 -10.50 21.15 -25.21
CA HIS A 1082 -10.86 21.20 -23.79
C HIS A 1082 -9.70 21.72 -22.90
N ALA A 1083 -8.45 21.42 -23.24
CA ALA A 1083 -7.30 21.93 -22.51
C ALA A 1083 -7.17 23.46 -22.64
N ALA A 1084 -7.57 24.04 -23.78
CA ALA A 1084 -7.68 25.48 -23.93
C ALA A 1084 -8.86 26.08 -23.14
N GLN A 1085 -9.98 25.35 -23.01
CA GLN A 1085 -11.08 25.76 -22.13
C GLN A 1085 -10.69 25.69 -20.64
N VAL A 1086 -9.88 24.73 -20.20
CA VAL A 1086 -9.28 24.72 -18.83
C VAL A 1086 -8.49 26.02 -18.58
N VAL A 1087 -7.63 26.44 -19.52
CA VAL A 1087 -6.89 27.71 -19.42
C VAL A 1087 -7.84 28.93 -19.40
N ARG A 1088 -8.91 28.91 -20.20
CA ARG A 1088 -9.95 29.95 -20.21
C ARG A 1088 -10.66 30.07 -18.86
N TRP A 1089 -11.05 28.96 -18.23
CA TRP A 1089 -11.69 28.97 -16.92
C TRP A 1089 -10.71 29.31 -15.79
N ALA A 1090 -9.45 28.86 -15.85
CA ALA A 1090 -8.40 29.25 -14.90
C ALA A 1090 -8.21 30.77 -14.84
N ARG A 1091 -8.26 31.46 -15.99
CA ARG A 1091 -8.24 32.93 -16.10
C ARG A 1091 -9.50 33.64 -15.57
N ALA A 1092 -10.60 32.91 -15.36
CA ALA A 1092 -11.86 33.39 -14.79
C ALA A 1092 -12.03 33.06 -13.29
N VAL A 1093 -11.15 32.21 -12.73
CA VAL A 1093 -11.06 32.00 -11.28
C VAL A 1093 -10.68 33.31 -10.58
N ARG A 1094 -11.38 33.62 -9.48
CA ARG A 1094 -11.16 34.86 -8.70
C ARG A 1094 -9.69 34.94 -8.21
N PRO A 1095 -9.12 36.15 -8.04
CA PRO A 1095 -7.76 36.31 -7.56
C PRO A 1095 -7.47 35.50 -6.29
N TYR A 1096 -6.28 34.91 -6.26
CA TYR A 1096 -5.72 34.06 -5.22
C TYR A 1096 -6.45 32.74 -4.93
N GLN A 1097 -7.45 32.36 -5.72
CA GLN A 1097 -8.16 31.09 -5.55
C GLN A 1097 -7.60 29.95 -6.42
N LEU A 1098 -6.83 30.24 -7.47
CA LEU A 1098 -6.19 29.24 -8.33
C LEU A 1098 -4.92 28.70 -7.65
N ARG A 1099 -5.13 27.94 -6.57
CA ARG A 1099 -4.10 27.37 -5.70
C ARG A 1099 -4.37 25.87 -5.51
N GLY A 1100 -3.46 25.15 -4.86
CA GLY A 1100 -3.67 23.74 -4.55
C GLY A 1100 -3.83 22.90 -5.81
N CYS A 1101 -4.89 22.09 -5.88
CA CYS A 1101 -5.15 21.18 -6.99
C CYS A 1101 -5.46 21.88 -8.33
N ASP A 1102 -6.09 23.06 -8.32
CA ASP A 1102 -6.53 23.76 -9.53
C ASP A 1102 -5.34 24.26 -10.36
N ALA A 1103 -4.23 24.57 -9.68
CA ALA A 1103 -2.96 24.91 -10.31
C ALA A 1103 -2.31 23.69 -11.00
N PHE A 1104 -2.47 22.47 -10.45
CA PHE A 1104 -2.05 21.23 -11.14
C PHE A 1104 -2.91 20.93 -12.36
N ILE A 1105 -4.23 21.04 -12.24
CA ILE A 1105 -5.16 20.84 -13.36
C ILE A 1105 -4.81 21.81 -14.51
N THR A 1106 -4.58 23.08 -14.18
CA THR A 1106 -4.11 24.11 -15.13
C THR A 1106 -2.77 23.72 -15.77
N TYR A 1107 -1.79 23.28 -14.98
CA TYR A 1107 -0.50 22.80 -15.48
C TYR A 1107 -0.63 21.59 -16.42
N HIS A 1108 -1.39 20.55 -16.06
CA HIS A 1108 -1.56 19.36 -16.88
C HIS A 1108 -2.27 19.67 -18.21
N ALA A 1109 -3.25 20.58 -18.23
CA ALA A 1109 -3.84 21.08 -19.47
C ALA A 1109 -2.82 21.82 -20.36
N VAL A 1110 -1.99 22.70 -19.79
CA VAL A 1110 -0.92 23.39 -20.52
C VAL A 1110 0.11 22.40 -21.08
N MET A 1111 0.42 21.33 -20.34
CA MET A 1111 1.31 20.26 -20.79
C MET A 1111 0.73 19.47 -21.98
N VAL A 1112 -0.58 19.22 -22.03
CA VAL A 1112 -1.26 18.60 -23.19
C VAL A 1112 -1.13 19.50 -24.43
N LEU A 1113 -1.38 20.81 -24.29
CA LEU A 1113 -1.27 21.79 -25.37
C LEU A 1113 0.17 21.90 -25.91
N TRP A 1114 1.16 21.96 -25.01
CA TRP A 1114 2.58 21.99 -25.34
C TRP A 1114 3.05 20.70 -26.03
N ALA A 1115 2.65 19.53 -25.53
CA ALA A 1115 3.05 18.24 -26.12
C ALA A 1115 2.47 18.07 -27.53
N PHE A 1116 1.20 18.42 -27.75
CA PHE A 1116 0.59 18.43 -29.08
C PHE A 1116 1.31 19.40 -30.03
N GLY A 1117 1.59 20.64 -29.57
CA GLY A 1117 2.35 21.64 -30.33
C GLY A 1117 3.75 21.16 -30.73
N MET A 1118 4.44 20.44 -29.84
CA MET A 1118 5.73 19.82 -30.11
C MET A 1118 5.65 18.71 -31.17
N MET A 1119 4.61 17.86 -31.16
CA MET A 1119 4.44 16.81 -32.18
C MET A 1119 4.17 17.41 -33.56
N GLN A 1120 3.25 18.38 -33.64
CA GLN A 1120 2.89 19.07 -34.89
C GLN A 1120 4.09 19.83 -35.51
N ARG A 1121 4.95 20.40 -34.65
CA ARG A 1121 6.20 21.05 -35.07
C ARG A 1121 7.22 20.06 -35.65
N ASP A 1122 7.36 18.86 -35.09
CA ASP A 1122 8.25 17.83 -35.63
C ASP A 1122 7.72 17.25 -36.95
N ALA A 1123 6.42 16.97 -37.05
CA ALA A 1123 5.78 16.54 -38.29
C ALA A 1123 6.06 17.52 -39.45
N THR A 1124 5.91 18.83 -39.19
CA THR A 1124 6.23 19.90 -40.14
C THR A 1124 7.73 19.94 -40.52
N ARG A 1125 8.64 19.66 -39.57
CA ARG A 1125 10.08 19.56 -39.85
C ARG A 1125 10.45 18.33 -40.68
N ARG A 1126 9.70 17.22 -40.58
CA ARG A 1126 9.92 16.00 -41.38
C ARG A 1126 9.48 16.21 -42.83
N THR A 1127 8.27 16.72 -43.06
CA THR A 1127 7.75 16.96 -44.42
C THR A 1127 8.58 17.99 -45.19
N ALA A 1128 9.14 18.99 -44.51
CA ALA A 1128 10.09 19.94 -45.10
C ALA A 1128 11.44 19.32 -45.49
N ARG A 1129 11.84 18.19 -44.90
CA ARG A 1129 13.09 17.47 -45.20
C ARG A 1129 12.96 16.38 -46.26
N SER A 1130 11.75 15.87 -46.50
CA SER A 1130 11.48 14.78 -47.45
C SER A 1130 11.29 15.22 -48.91
N SER A 1131 11.36 16.52 -49.21
CA SER A 1131 11.15 17.07 -50.56
C SER A 1131 12.47 17.19 -51.37
N PRO A 1132 12.69 16.38 -52.42
CA PRO A 1132 14.00 16.29 -53.09
C PRO A 1132 14.13 17.27 -54.27
N ALA A 1133 14.50 18.53 -54.02
CA ALA A 1133 14.81 19.48 -55.09
C ALA A 1133 15.80 20.61 -54.66
N PRO A 1134 17.13 20.41 -54.76
CA PRO A 1134 18.12 21.47 -54.56
C PRO A 1134 18.12 22.45 -55.75
N GLY A 1135 17.09 23.30 -55.82
CA GLY A 1135 16.90 24.32 -56.86
C GLY A 1135 15.58 25.08 -56.75
N ALA A 1136 14.51 24.46 -56.23
CA ALA A 1136 13.21 25.11 -56.05
C ALA A 1136 13.10 25.99 -54.79
N ALA A 1137 14.06 25.90 -53.87
CA ALA A 1137 14.00 26.51 -52.54
C ALA A 1137 13.93 28.05 -52.53
N GLN A 1138 14.27 28.74 -53.63
CA GLN A 1138 14.17 30.21 -53.77
C GLN A 1138 13.00 30.66 -54.66
N GLN A 1139 12.15 29.73 -55.14
CA GLN A 1139 10.94 30.06 -55.91
C GLN A 1139 9.66 29.52 -55.24
N ALA A 1140 9.77 28.49 -54.40
CA ALA A 1140 8.66 28.00 -53.57
C ALA A 1140 8.19 29.01 -52.50
N GLU A 1141 8.99 30.02 -52.16
CA GLU A 1141 8.59 31.11 -51.24
C GLU A 1141 7.61 32.12 -51.87
N CYS A 1142 7.39 32.08 -53.20
CA CYS A 1142 6.65 33.12 -53.92
C CYS A 1142 5.21 32.72 -54.36
N ASN A 1143 4.86 31.43 -54.30
CA ASN A 1143 3.53 30.95 -54.72
C ASN A 1143 2.67 30.48 -53.53
N THR A 1144 1.89 31.42 -52.99
CA THR A 1144 0.56 31.19 -52.40
C THR A 1144 0.39 29.99 -51.46
N GLN A 1145 1.15 29.95 -50.36
CA GLN A 1145 0.59 29.39 -49.13
C GLN A 1145 -0.62 30.24 -48.72
N VAL A 1146 -1.83 29.73 -48.94
CA VAL A 1146 -3.03 30.26 -48.30
C VAL A 1146 -2.88 29.98 -46.81
N GLU A 1147 -2.60 31.00 -45.99
CA GLU A 1147 -2.45 30.82 -44.56
C GLU A 1147 -3.73 30.21 -43.96
N LYS A 1148 -3.64 28.94 -43.50
CA LYS A 1148 -4.71 28.28 -42.74
C LYS A 1148 -5.20 29.26 -41.65
N PRO A 1149 -6.50 29.61 -41.61
CA PRO A 1149 -6.98 30.73 -40.79
C PRO A 1149 -6.75 30.49 -39.30
N LEU A 1150 -6.49 31.57 -38.55
CA LEU A 1150 -6.30 31.49 -37.10
C LEU A 1150 -7.58 31.01 -36.40
N VAL A 1151 -7.41 30.04 -35.49
CA VAL A 1151 -8.46 29.44 -34.66
C VAL A 1151 -8.07 29.63 -33.20
N PHE A 1152 -8.77 30.52 -32.49
CA PHE A 1152 -8.56 30.73 -31.06
C PHE A 1152 -9.26 29.62 -30.28
N LEU A 1153 -8.50 28.80 -29.57
CA LEU A 1153 -9.02 27.65 -28.82
C LEU A 1153 -9.51 28.03 -27.41
N ASP A 1154 -9.12 29.21 -26.91
CA ASP A 1154 -9.56 29.80 -25.64
C ASP A 1154 -10.79 30.71 -25.77
N SER A 1155 -11.41 30.80 -26.95
CA SER A 1155 -12.72 31.43 -27.14
C SER A 1155 -13.88 30.45 -26.84
N PRO A 1156 -15.14 30.91 -26.77
CA PRO A 1156 -16.30 30.02 -26.85
C PRO A 1156 -16.31 29.19 -28.15
N LYS A 1157 -17.03 28.07 -28.15
CA LYS A 1157 -17.17 27.17 -29.31
C LYS A 1157 -17.70 27.96 -30.52
N CYS A 1158 -17.06 27.80 -31.67
CA CYS A 1158 -17.42 28.51 -32.90
C CYS A 1158 -17.11 27.65 -34.14
N PRO A 1159 -17.68 27.96 -35.32
CA PRO A 1159 -17.50 27.13 -36.53
C PRO A 1159 -16.03 26.89 -36.91
N LYS A 1160 -15.14 27.85 -36.66
CA LYS A 1160 -13.68 27.69 -36.88
C LYS A 1160 -13.05 26.63 -35.98
N ALA A 1161 -13.47 26.56 -34.71
CA ALA A 1161 -13.03 25.53 -33.78
C ALA A 1161 -13.58 24.15 -34.17
N GLU A 1162 -14.81 24.09 -34.69
CA GLU A 1162 -15.41 22.86 -35.20
C GLU A 1162 -14.72 22.39 -36.49
N SER A 1163 -14.37 23.29 -37.41
CA SER A 1163 -13.52 22.98 -38.58
C SER A 1163 -12.14 22.46 -38.18
N PHE A 1164 -11.52 23.01 -37.12
CA PHE A 1164 -10.27 22.45 -36.57
C PHE A 1164 -10.50 21.04 -36.02
N ILE A 1165 -11.45 20.86 -35.10
CA ILE A 1165 -11.70 19.56 -34.45
C ILE A 1165 -12.05 18.47 -35.48
N HIS A 1166 -13.00 18.73 -36.37
CA HIS A 1166 -13.50 17.73 -37.32
C HIS A 1166 -12.60 17.55 -38.54
N MET A 1167 -12.01 18.62 -39.09
CA MET A 1167 -11.36 18.61 -40.43
C MET A 1167 -9.86 18.96 -40.42
N ASP A 1168 -9.24 19.13 -39.24
CA ASP A 1168 -7.87 19.68 -39.08
C ASP A 1168 -7.67 21.05 -39.75
N TYR A 1169 -8.75 21.81 -39.97
CA TYR A 1169 -8.68 23.04 -40.75
C TYR A 1169 -8.44 24.28 -39.87
N GLY A 1170 -7.40 25.05 -40.20
CA GLY A 1170 -6.98 26.24 -39.46
C GLY A 1170 -5.63 26.10 -38.72
N ARG A 1171 -5.18 27.19 -38.10
CA ARG A 1171 -4.00 27.24 -37.22
C ARG A 1171 -4.48 27.37 -35.76
N PRO A 1172 -4.25 26.37 -34.90
CA PRO A 1172 -4.65 26.46 -33.50
C PRO A 1172 -3.78 27.47 -32.74
N CYS A 1173 -4.44 28.42 -32.09
CA CYS A 1173 -3.82 29.52 -31.35
C CYS A 1173 -4.54 29.79 -30.03
N LEU A 1174 -3.87 30.52 -29.14
CA LEU A 1174 -4.41 31.07 -27.89
C LEU A 1174 -4.14 32.57 -27.82
N GLN A 1175 -4.90 33.28 -27.00
CA GLN A 1175 -4.65 34.70 -26.71
C GLN A 1175 -3.76 34.80 -25.47
N LEU A 1176 -2.66 35.56 -25.54
CA LEU A 1176 -1.90 35.97 -24.36
C LEU A 1176 -2.43 37.32 -23.86
N ARG A 1177 -2.60 37.50 -22.54
CA ARG A 1177 -2.99 38.81 -22.00
C ARG A 1177 -1.92 39.86 -22.33
N ALA A 1178 -2.36 41.01 -22.82
CA ALA A 1178 -1.48 42.14 -23.09
C ALA A 1178 -1.13 42.88 -21.80
N SER A 1179 0.14 43.28 -21.65
CA SER A 1179 0.62 44.12 -20.56
C SER A 1179 0.13 45.58 -20.73
N SER A 1180 -1.12 45.80 -20.31
CA SER A 1180 -1.80 47.08 -20.06
C SER A 1180 -1.86 48.15 -21.17
N ARG A 1181 -1.21 47.99 -22.35
CA ARG A 1181 -1.25 48.99 -23.44
C ARG A 1181 -1.03 48.50 -24.88
N SER A 1182 -0.98 47.19 -25.13
CA SER A 1182 -0.77 46.60 -26.47
C SER A 1182 -1.93 45.70 -26.92
N THR A 1183 -1.95 45.32 -28.20
CA THR A 1183 -2.86 44.31 -28.74
C THR A 1183 -2.59 42.91 -28.14
N PRO A 1184 -3.60 42.03 -28.04
CA PRO A 1184 -3.41 40.68 -27.51
C PRO A 1184 -2.44 39.89 -28.42
N THR A 1185 -1.37 39.36 -27.82
CA THR A 1185 -0.34 38.62 -28.57
C THR A 1185 -0.85 37.22 -28.91
N ILE A 1186 -0.79 36.86 -30.19
CA ILE A 1186 -1.25 35.56 -30.69
C ILE A 1186 -0.20 34.49 -30.37
N CYS A 1187 -0.59 33.47 -29.60
CA CYS A 1187 0.24 32.30 -29.32
C CYS A 1187 -0.12 31.15 -30.27
N ASP A 1188 0.71 30.89 -31.28
CA ASP A 1188 0.63 29.67 -32.11
C ASP A 1188 1.09 28.46 -31.28
N LEU A 1189 0.29 27.40 -31.19
CA LEU A 1189 0.60 26.22 -30.35
C LEU A 1189 1.95 25.56 -30.71
N ARG A 1190 2.45 25.75 -31.94
CA ARG A 1190 3.74 25.21 -32.39
C ARG A 1190 4.94 25.97 -31.82
N ASN A 1191 4.73 27.05 -31.06
CA ASN A 1191 5.78 27.73 -30.30
C ASN A 1191 5.75 27.27 -28.82
N PRO A 1192 6.65 26.37 -28.38
CA PRO A 1192 6.61 25.81 -27.03
C PRO A 1192 6.84 26.86 -25.94
N GLN A 1193 7.63 27.90 -26.21
CA GLN A 1193 7.90 28.97 -25.25
C GLN A 1193 6.67 29.87 -25.06
N SER A 1194 6.03 30.28 -26.16
CA SER A 1194 4.78 31.06 -26.07
C SER A 1194 3.65 30.26 -25.43
N MET A 1195 3.56 28.95 -25.69
CA MET A 1195 2.56 28.08 -25.06
C MET A 1195 2.76 28.01 -23.55
N MET A 1196 3.98 27.74 -23.07
CA MET A 1196 4.26 27.75 -21.62
C MET A 1196 3.98 29.11 -20.98
N ASN A 1197 4.26 30.22 -21.68
CA ASN A 1197 3.94 31.56 -21.21
C ASN A 1197 2.42 31.81 -21.06
N VAL A 1198 1.55 31.15 -21.83
CA VAL A 1198 0.09 31.23 -21.63
C VAL A 1198 -0.35 30.55 -20.34
N GLY A 1199 0.28 29.43 -19.97
CA GLY A 1199 0.06 28.78 -18.67
C GLY A 1199 0.56 29.61 -17.49
N ILE A 1200 1.74 30.22 -17.65
CA ILE A 1200 2.33 31.14 -16.67
C ILE A 1200 1.43 32.39 -16.48
N ASP A 1201 0.92 33.00 -17.55
CA ASP A 1201 -0.04 34.13 -17.51
C ASP A 1201 -1.33 33.78 -16.75
N ALA A 1202 -1.87 32.57 -16.93
CA ALA A 1202 -3.06 32.13 -16.19
C ALA A 1202 -2.80 31.99 -14.68
N LEU A 1203 -1.62 31.49 -14.27
CA LEU A 1203 -1.22 31.34 -12.87
C LEU A 1203 -0.81 32.66 -12.20
N GLU A 1204 0.10 33.42 -12.83
CA GLU A 1204 0.59 34.71 -12.32
C GLU A 1204 -0.52 35.77 -12.32
N GLY A 1205 -1.39 35.76 -13.36
CA GLY A 1205 -2.57 36.63 -13.44
C GLY A 1205 -3.65 36.34 -12.38
N ASN A 1206 -3.53 35.25 -11.61
CA ASN A 1206 -4.36 35.00 -10.43
C ASN A 1206 -3.78 35.64 -9.14
N CYS A 1207 -2.51 36.06 -9.13
CA CYS A 1207 -1.84 36.66 -7.97
C CYS A 1207 -1.43 38.14 -8.22
N PRO A 1208 -2.39 39.05 -8.51
CA PRO A 1208 -2.12 40.32 -9.20
C PRO A 1208 -1.21 41.33 -8.48
N ASN A 1209 -0.97 41.19 -7.17
CA ASN A 1209 -0.10 42.08 -6.39
C ASN A 1209 1.24 41.42 -5.99
N GLU A 1210 1.44 40.14 -6.30
CA GLU A 1210 2.62 39.38 -5.90
C GLU A 1210 3.66 39.31 -7.04
N GLN A 1211 4.92 39.61 -6.74
CA GLN A 1211 6.01 39.21 -7.63
C GLN A 1211 6.15 37.68 -7.60
N ARG A 1212 6.78 37.08 -8.63
CA ARG A 1212 7.01 35.62 -8.69
C ARG A 1212 7.65 35.04 -7.41
N GLN A 1213 8.46 35.81 -6.67
CA GLN A 1213 9.05 35.39 -5.39
C GLN A 1213 8.08 35.35 -4.19
N GLY A 1214 6.96 36.08 -4.23
CA GLY A 1214 5.93 36.14 -3.18
C GLY A 1214 4.79 35.13 -3.38
N MET A 1215 4.52 34.74 -4.63
CA MET A 1215 3.52 33.73 -4.99
C MET A 1215 3.64 32.43 -4.15
N PRO A 1216 2.51 31.72 -3.91
CA PRO A 1216 2.51 30.41 -3.24
C PRO A 1216 3.56 29.46 -3.82
N GLN A 1217 4.27 28.75 -2.94
CA GLN A 1217 5.43 27.92 -3.32
C GLN A 1217 5.11 26.93 -4.44
N MET A 1218 3.93 26.30 -4.43
CA MET A 1218 3.46 25.42 -5.51
C MET A 1218 3.35 26.14 -6.86
N VAL A 1219 2.58 27.23 -6.90
CA VAL A 1219 2.34 28.02 -8.12
C VAL A 1219 3.66 28.49 -8.73
N ARG A 1220 4.58 28.97 -7.88
CA ARG A 1220 5.93 29.36 -8.33
C ARG A 1220 6.70 28.18 -8.94
N SER A 1221 6.73 27.03 -8.27
CA SER A 1221 7.41 25.82 -8.76
C SER A 1221 6.84 25.29 -10.09
N LEU A 1222 5.53 25.45 -10.33
CA LEU A 1222 4.91 25.12 -11.62
C LEU A 1222 5.26 26.15 -12.70
N CYS A 1223 5.24 27.45 -12.39
CA CYS A 1223 5.67 28.50 -13.33
C CYS A 1223 7.14 28.36 -13.73
N ASP A 1224 8.03 28.06 -12.79
CA ASP A 1224 9.46 27.86 -13.04
C ASP A 1224 9.70 26.62 -13.91
N LEU A 1225 9.03 25.50 -13.62
CA LEU A 1225 9.09 24.28 -14.45
C LEU A 1225 8.58 24.50 -15.89
N MET A 1226 7.45 25.19 -16.06
CA MET A 1226 6.95 25.57 -17.39
C MET A 1226 7.93 26.51 -18.11
N SER A 1227 8.62 27.39 -17.38
CA SER A 1227 9.63 28.29 -17.96
C SER A 1227 10.82 27.49 -18.54
N GLU A 1228 11.31 26.48 -17.82
CA GLU A 1228 12.39 25.61 -18.30
C GLU A 1228 11.97 24.72 -19.48
N LEU A 1229 10.79 24.08 -19.41
CA LEU A 1229 10.26 23.25 -20.49
C LEU A 1229 9.96 24.07 -21.77
N GLY A 1230 9.59 25.33 -21.63
CA GLY A 1230 9.39 26.27 -22.74
C GLY A 1230 10.67 26.62 -23.50
N CYS A 1231 11.85 26.50 -22.88
CA CYS A 1231 13.15 26.78 -23.51
C CYS A 1231 13.67 25.66 -24.44
N LEU A 1232 12.98 24.52 -24.53
CA LEU A 1232 13.38 23.38 -25.36
C LEU A 1232 13.09 23.65 -26.86
N ARG A 1233 14.15 23.66 -27.69
CA ARG A 1233 14.13 24.09 -29.12
C ARG A 1233 13.81 23.02 -30.15
#